data_AF-A0A7M2XVY7-F1
#
_entry.id   AF-A0A7M2XVY7-F1
#
_cell.length_a   1.000
_cell.length_b   1.000
_cell.length_c   1.000
_cell.angle_alpha   90.00
_cell.angle_beta   90.00
_cell.angle_gamma   90.00
#
_symmetry.space_group_name_H-M   'P 1'
#
loop_
_entity.id
_entity.type
_entity.pdbx_description
1 polymer ?
#
loop_
_entity_poly.entity_id
_entity_poly.type
_entity_poly.pdbx_seq_one_letter_code
_entity_poly.pdbx_strand_id
1 'polypeptide(L)'
;MGRLNRADLVVPRRQRRSAELIEGKSTSTKSIAQLLAGLGESPRGSERRGGDLQEWEVDRLTDTITCTANRFLATPIGADSDFFDGGATSVAAVELVAALQREHGIRLELDDVFADARPRQLARQWLRNNGRTVPAASPSPIPAVPTLSADASDRAVDDTLRQLISDVARADNLPFVGPPNGGKPKRILLTGVTGFLGSHMLLDLLRHSDAHVVCLVRADDEDQALGRIAESLRKFHLPWSREVARRITALPGDFRLPQLGLSPTRWEILAEEVDSIVNVGAAVDFLRGYSSLRQSNVMGPLTLAELAMTGQVKPLHHVSSVAVFNELGVTRMGEDDPVAHIDRLAAGYDQTKWAAEAVLRRAREHGLVVTILRPAGIGGHPDSGAHNRHDFSSAFVATQSRFGTMPAFRYLNVAAVDWVSRVATAITCEPNAWGYNYHLTGIPRSFDEVMRDMSIAGMAPRIQHWEDWKTDTVARIRKEPVPELEFLARMLESPTASQLCQAQLTAPAALCERTMAFINQHGLPAPTPYDGTAQRRTFEQLAATGLARLPHSDDGPYLSFSETLRGCVTAPDGTGDHECALDLQLSIDSMYQLMTERRIDIKGQLNCPAIHPKPLTIESGSMWIRPDDGTPLSNGLRHPLMRYRLLMRDMDGQQWWFEGTKFARAHRDLLRQTRTLTVEVGRADEPASFVGEVAVPVDTYLPDQVDGLRANRRLSDRDQRRAKLIWLAWFNFQVGRGLLEPQLRVVTDLFDLRRGATSKEQH
;
A
#
# COMPACT_ATOMS: atom_id res chain seq x y z
N MET A 1 -3.76 -16.66 -52.03
CA MET A 1 -5.11 -16.04 -52.13
C MET A 1 -5.71 -16.06 -50.74
N GLY A 2 -6.16 -14.99 -50.09
CA GLY A 2 -6.29 -13.59 -50.47
C GLY A 2 -5.82 -12.65 -49.35
N ARG A 3 -5.57 -11.41 -49.75
CA ARG A 3 -5.10 -10.26 -48.97
C ARG A 3 -6.25 -9.70 -48.10
N LEU A 4 -5.94 -9.23 -46.89
CA LEU A 4 -6.70 -8.18 -46.21
C LEU A 4 -5.73 -7.23 -45.46
N ASN A 5 -6.10 -5.96 -45.47
CA ASN A 5 -5.25 -4.77 -45.41
C ASN A 5 -4.58 -4.50 -44.06
N ARG A 6 -3.29 -4.13 -44.13
CA ARG A 6 -2.62 -3.23 -43.18
C ARG A 6 -2.90 -1.80 -43.61
N ALA A 7 -3.72 -1.07 -42.87
CA ALA A 7 -3.69 0.40 -42.83
C ALA A 7 -4.24 0.92 -41.49
N ASP A 8 -3.40 1.71 -40.84
CA ASP A 8 -3.72 2.81 -39.91
C ASP A 8 -4.16 2.53 -38.46
N LEU A 9 -3.16 2.17 -37.64
CA LEU A 9 -3.04 2.68 -36.26
C LEU A 9 -1.75 3.50 -36.16
N VAL A 10 -1.77 4.72 -36.69
CA VAL A 10 -0.67 5.68 -36.54
C VAL A 10 -0.76 6.33 -35.16
N VAL A 11 0.00 5.80 -34.21
CA VAL A 11 0.31 6.45 -32.92
C VAL A 11 1.54 7.35 -33.13
N PRO A 12 1.55 8.62 -32.65
CA PRO A 12 2.67 9.54 -32.89
C PRO A 12 3.95 9.05 -32.23
N ARG A 13 5.02 9.00 -33.03
CA ARG A 13 6.40 8.64 -32.68
C ARG A 13 7.08 9.55 -31.62
N ARG A 14 6.39 10.49 -30.98
CA ARG A 14 6.99 11.51 -30.10
C ARG A 14 7.00 11.19 -28.60
N GLN A 15 6.27 10.17 -28.13
CA GLN A 15 6.31 9.75 -26.70
C GLN A 15 7.07 8.43 -26.45
N ARG A 16 7.18 7.54 -27.45
CA ARG A 16 8.05 6.36 -27.35
C ARG A 16 9.55 6.71 -27.34
N ARG A 17 9.93 7.78 -28.04
CA ARG A 17 11.32 8.23 -28.10
C ARG A 17 11.85 8.78 -26.76
N SER A 18 11.00 9.23 -25.85
CA SER A 18 11.47 9.78 -24.56
C SER A 18 11.86 8.69 -23.54
N ALA A 19 11.34 7.47 -23.68
CA ALA A 19 11.74 6.33 -22.84
C ALA A 19 12.97 5.61 -23.40
N GLU A 20 13.10 5.49 -24.74
CA GLU A 20 14.21 4.77 -25.38
C GLU A 20 15.48 5.62 -25.67
N LEU A 21 15.43 6.96 -25.57
CA LEU A 21 16.61 7.83 -25.77
C LEU A 21 17.40 8.16 -24.49
N ILE A 22 16.98 7.67 -23.33
CA ILE A 22 17.65 7.95 -22.04
C ILE A 22 18.63 6.82 -21.65
N GLU A 23 18.52 5.63 -22.26
CA GLU A 23 19.40 4.48 -21.98
C GLU A 23 20.67 4.40 -22.85
N GLY A 24 20.92 5.37 -23.74
CA GLY A 24 22.03 5.27 -24.68
C GLY A 24 22.72 6.61 -24.97
N LYS A 25 23.72 6.98 -24.15
CA LYS A 25 24.94 7.68 -24.58
C LYS A 25 25.93 7.86 -23.41
N SER A 26 26.80 6.87 -23.24
CA SER A 26 28.17 7.10 -22.77
C SER A 26 29.03 7.44 -23.99
N THR A 27 29.71 8.60 -23.95
CA THR A 27 31.07 8.88 -24.46
C THR A 27 31.23 10.38 -24.73
N SER A 28 32.10 11.03 -23.94
CA SER A 28 33.02 12.08 -24.41
C SER A 28 33.87 12.56 -23.23
N THR A 29 35.08 12.00 -23.17
CA THR A 29 36.16 12.35 -22.26
C THR A 29 36.71 13.74 -22.64
N LYS A 30 36.39 14.79 -21.86
CA LYS A 30 37.23 16.00 -21.75
C LYS A 30 37.17 16.55 -20.31
N SER A 31 38.22 16.23 -19.56
CA SER A 31 38.86 17.01 -18.48
C SER A 31 37.97 18.00 -17.70
N ILE A 32 37.43 17.52 -16.57
CA ILE A 32 36.83 18.32 -15.47
C ILE A 32 37.89 19.17 -14.74
N ALA A 33 39.19 18.99 -15.03
CA ALA A 33 40.30 19.70 -14.39
C ALA A 33 40.47 21.18 -14.79
N GLN A 34 39.64 21.74 -15.68
CA GLN A 34 39.74 23.14 -16.13
C GLN A 34 38.48 23.99 -15.91
N LEU A 35 37.45 23.45 -15.24
CA LEU A 35 36.21 24.17 -14.90
C LEU A 35 36.07 24.50 -13.41
N LEU A 36 37.09 24.18 -12.59
CA LEU A 36 37.16 24.50 -11.15
C LEU A 36 38.13 25.64 -10.80
N ALA A 37 38.50 26.46 -11.79
CA ALA A 37 39.29 27.68 -11.55
C ALA A 37 38.37 28.91 -11.65
N GLY A 38 37.77 29.29 -10.51
CA GLY A 38 37.06 30.56 -10.36
C GLY A 38 35.64 30.37 -9.88
N LEU A 39 35.47 30.43 -8.55
CA LEU A 39 34.28 30.66 -7.70
C LEU A 39 34.63 29.97 -6.37
N GLY A 40 35.34 30.62 -5.46
CA GLY A 40 34.74 31.57 -4.53
C GLY A 40 35.09 31.09 -3.12
N GLU A 41 36.15 31.71 -2.59
CA GLU A 41 36.70 31.69 -1.24
C GLU A 41 35.84 31.06 -0.13
N SER A 42 36.33 29.96 0.46
CA SER A 42 35.91 29.51 1.79
C SER A 42 36.41 30.48 2.87
N PRO A 43 35.61 30.81 3.89
CA PRO A 43 36.11 31.59 5.02
C PRO A 43 37.21 30.80 5.73
N ARG A 44 38.38 31.43 5.85
CA ARG A 44 39.50 30.95 6.64
C ARG A 44 39.07 30.72 8.09
N GLY A 45 39.53 29.58 8.61
CA GLY A 45 39.67 29.20 10.01
C GLY A 45 39.04 30.11 11.06
N SER A 46 37.89 29.70 11.57
CA SER A 46 37.60 29.94 12.99
C SER A 46 38.41 28.92 13.78
N GLU A 47 39.42 29.41 14.49
CA GLU A 47 40.17 28.67 15.51
C GLU A 47 39.20 27.85 16.36
N ARG A 48 39.40 26.53 16.37
CA ARG A 48 38.78 25.62 17.32
C ARG A 48 39.24 26.08 18.71
N ARG A 49 38.37 26.79 19.42
CA ARG A 49 38.53 27.00 20.87
C ARG A 49 38.52 25.62 21.51
N GLY A 50 39.69 25.17 21.96
CA GLY A 50 39.86 23.99 22.77
C GLY A 50 39.08 24.13 24.07
N GLY A 51 37.94 23.46 24.15
CA GLY A 51 37.45 22.89 25.40
C GLY A 51 38.00 21.47 25.49
N ASP A 52 38.52 21.09 26.66
CA ASP A 52 39.11 19.79 26.96
C ASP A 52 38.34 18.61 26.35
N LEU A 53 38.84 18.08 25.23
CA LEU A 53 38.38 16.80 24.70
C LEU A 53 38.99 15.71 25.57
N GLN A 54 38.20 15.25 26.54
CA GLN A 54 38.51 14.06 27.33
C GLN A 54 39.06 12.95 26.42
N GLU A 55 40.19 12.36 26.80
CA GLU A 55 40.77 11.27 26.04
C GLU A 55 39.86 10.04 26.17
N TRP A 56 39.04 9.81 25.15
CA TRP A 56 38.14 8.65 25.09
C TRP A 56 38.93 7.39 24.73
N GLU A 57 38.93 6.42 25.64
CA GLU A 57 39.28 5.02 25.38
C GLU A 57 38.03 4.23 24.94
N VAL A 58 38.21 3.14 24.17
CA VAL A 58 37.10 2.35 23.61
C VAL A 58 36.14 1.89 24.71
N ASP A 59 36.65 1.34 25.81
CA ASP A 59 35.81 0.80 26.88
C ASP A 59 35.05 1.90 27.63
N ARG A 60 35.72 3.00 27.97
CA ARG A 60 35.07 4.15 28.63
C ARG A 60 34.00 4.81 27.74
N LEU A 61 34.27 4.90 26.44
CA LEU A 61 33.30 5.41 25.47
C LEU A 61 32.12 4.45 25.31
N THR A 62 32.40 3.15 25.28
CA THR A 62 31.37 2.09 25.24
C THR A 62 30.46 2.17 26.46
N ASP A 63 31.02 2.31 27.66
CA ASP A 63 30.25 2.43 28.90
C ASP A 63 29.39 3.70 28.91
N THR A 64 29.93 4.82 28.41
CA THR A 64 29.20 6.09 28.30
C THR A 64 28.03 5.97 27.34
N ILE A 65 28.26 5.38 26.16
CA ILE A 65 27.19 5.15 25.16
C ILE A 65 26.16 4.18 25.72
N THR A 66 26.58 3.10 26.38
CA THR A 66 25.67 2.10 26.98
C THR A 66 24.80 2.73 28.07
N CYS A 67 25.40 3.50 28.98
CA CYS A 67 24.69 4.21 30.04
C CYS A 67 23.67 5.20 29.46
N THR A 68 24.08 5.98 28.45
CA THR A 68 23.21 6.96 27.79
C THR A 68 22.04 6.28 27.07
N ALA A 69 22.31 5.19 26.34
CA ALA A 69 21.32 4.41 25.61
C ALA A 69 20.27 3.81 26.55
N ASN A 70 20.68 3.25 27.68
CA ASN A 70 19.78 2.62 28.66
C ASN A 70 18.74 3.56 29.27
N ARG A 71 18.90 4.89 29.16
CA ARG A 71 17.91 5.88 29.62
C ARG A 71 16.67 5.94 28.73
N PHE A 72 16.76 5.46 27.49
CA PHE A 72 15.68 5.50 26.50
C PHE A 72 15.03 4.12 26.29
N LEU A 73 15.38 3.14 27.12
CA LEU A 73 14.91 1.76 27.02
C LEU A 73 14.13 1.36 28.27
N ALA A 74 13.09 0.54 28.07
CA ALA A 74 12.39 -0.10 29.17
C ALA A 74 13.22 -1.22 29.80
N THR A 75 13.99 -1.94 28.98
CA THR A 75 14.89 -3.02 29.40
C THR A 75 16.34 -2.63 29.10
N PRO A 76 17.23 -2.61 30.11
CA PRO A 76 18.62 -2.22 29.89
C PRO A 76 19.35 -3.24 29.01
N ILE A 77 20.25 -2.74 28.16
CA ILE A 77 21.10 -3.48 27.24
C ILE A 77 22.57 -3.43 27.70
N GLY A 78 23.34 -4.43 27.26
CA GLY A 78 24.79 -4.46 27.41
C GLY A 78 25.53 -3.80 26.24
N ALA A 79 26.86 -3.71 26.37
CA ALA A 79 27.75 -3.07 25.39
C ALA A 79 27.69 -3.66 23.97
N ASP A 80 27.34 -4.93 23.85
CA ASP A 80 27.32 -5.70 22.60
C ASP A 80 25.89 -6.01 22.12
N SER A 81 24.88 -5.50 22.81
CA SER A 81 23.47 -5.64 22.45
C SER A 81 23.02 -4.44 21.61
N ASP A 82 22.28 -4.69 20.54
CA ASP A 82 21.80 -3.61 19.66
C ASP A 82 20.70 -2.80 20.36
N PHE A 83 20.80 -1.48 20.28
CA PHE A 83 19.84 -0.54 20.88
C PHE A 83 18.39 -0.79 20.46
N PHE A 84 18.14 -1.10 19.20
CA PHE A 84 16.80 -1.39 18.71
C PHE A 84 16.31 -2.76 19.16
N ASP A 85 17.21 -3.69 19.49
CA ASP A 85 16.81 -4.97 20.07
C ASP A 85 16.26 -4.81 21.50
N GLY A 86 16.75 -3.82 22.24
CA GLY A 86 16.20 -3.39 23.54
C GLY A 86 14.82 -2.72 23.45
N GLY A 87 14.26 -2.54 22.24
CA GLY A 87 12.95 -1.93 22.03
C GLY A 87 12.99 -0.44 21.72
N ALA A 88 14.17 0.14 21.44
CA ALA A 88 14.26 1.53 21.02
C ALA A 88 13.49 1.81 19.72
N THR A 89 12.95 3.02 19.63
CA THR A 89 12.33 3.55 18.41
C THR A 89 13.32 4.45 17.65
N SER A 90 12.98 4.81 16.41
CA SER A 90 13.77 5.80 15.66
C SER A 90 13.83 7.17 16.36
N VAL A 91 12.81 7.52 17.16
CA VAL A 91 12.81 8.75 17.99
C VAL A 91 13.83 8.61 19.11
N ALA A 92 13.85 7.47 19.81
CA ALA A 92 14.85 7.20 20.84
C ALA A 92 16.29 7.24 20.29
N ALA A 93 16.51 6.84 19.02
CA ALA A 93 17.82 6.95 18.38
C ALA A 93 18.24 8.41 18.16
N VAL A 94 17.32 9.29 17.75
CA VAL A 94 17.57 10.73 17.63
C VAL A 94 17.87 11.34 19.01
N GLU A 95 17.11 10.96 20.03
CA GLU A 95 17.31 11.41 21.40
C GLU A 95 18.65 10.94 21.97
N LEU A 96 19.07 9.71 21.66
CA LEU A 96 20.37 9.17 22.02
C LEU A 96 21.51 10.00 21.42
N VAL A 97 21.49 10.24 20.10
CA VAL A 97 22.51 11.04 19.41
C VAL A 97 22.56 12.46 19.98
N ALA A 98 21.39 13.09 20.17
CA ALA A 98 21.29 14.43 20.71
C ALA A 98 21.83 14.52 22.15
N ALA A 99 21.56 13.50 22.98
CA ALA A 99 22.05 13.45 24.35
C ALA A 99 23.56 13.22 24.43
N LEU A 100 24.10 12.28 23.64
CA LEU A 100 25.54 12.03 23.54
C LEU A 100 26.31 13.29 23.11
N GLN A 101 25.76 14.03 22.15
CA GLN A 101 26.36 15.29 21.72
C GLN A 101 26.29 16.37 22.80
N ARG A 102 25.13 16.53 23.45
CA ARG A 102 24.90 17.59 24.44
C ARG A 102 25.65 17.39 25.74
N GLU A 103 25.71 16.16 26.23
CA GLU A 103 26.22 15.83 27.57
C GLU A 103 27.69 15.41 27.55
N HIS A 104 28.14 14.79 26.46
CA HIS A 104 29.47 14.18 26.37
C HIS A 104 30.31 14.70 25.19
N GLY A 105 29.77 15.59 24.35
CA GLY A 105 30.45 16.09 23.15
C GLY A 105 30.67 15.01 22.08
N ILE A 106 30.02 13.84 22.21
CA ILE A 106 30.15 12.71 21.28
C ILE A 106 29.17 12.93 20.14
N ARG A 107 29.68 13.35 18.98
CA ARG A 107 28.89 13.49 17.75
C ARG A 107 28.88 12.19 16.96
N LEU A 108 27.76 11.47 16.99
CA LEU A 108 27.49 10.33 16.10
C LEU A 108 26.61 10.80 14.94
N GLU A 109 26.84 10.25 13.75
CA GLU A 109 25.88 10.40 12.66
C GLU A 109 24.71 9.45 12.88
N LEU A 110 23.51 9.88 12.55
CA LEU A 110 22.31 9.09 12.79
C LEU A 110 22.31 7.79 11.95
N ASP A 111 22.87 7.85 10.75
CA ASP A 111 23.03 6.70 9.85
C ASP A 111 23.95 5.62 10.47
N ASP A 112 24.96 6.02 11.25
CA ASP A 112 25.84 5.08 11.96
C ASP A 112 25.07 4.28 13.02
N VAL A 113 24.17 4.95 13.75
CA VAL A 113 23.29 4.30 14.73
C VAL A 113 22.32 3.34 14.06
N PHE A 114 21.74 3.69 12.92
CA PHE A 114 20.86 2.78 12.19
C PHE A 114 21.60 1.61 11.56
N ALA A 115 22.85 1.78 11.14
CA ALA A 115 23.67 0.70 10.60
C ALA A 115 23.97 -0.38 11.66
N ASP A 116 24.45 0.02 12.84
CA ASP A 116 24.79 -0.88 13.94
C ASP A 116 24.73 -0.16 15.29
N ALA A 117 23.65 -0.40 16.05
CA ALA A 117 23.36 0.38 17.25
C ALA A 117 23.97 -0.23 18.52
N ARG A 118 24.98 -1.11 18.39
CA ARG A 118 25.70 -1.68 19.55
C ARG A 118 26.62 -0.62 20.13
N PRO A 119 26.53 -0.30 21.44
CA PRO A 119 27.36 0.73 22.07
C PRO A 119 28.86 0.58 21.79
N ARG A 120 29.39 -0.65 21.82
CA ARG A 120 30.81 -0.91 21.53
C ARG A 120 31.17 -0.59 20.08
N GLN A 121 30.27 -0.87 19.14
CA GLN A 121 30.51 -0.59 17.73
C GLN A 121 30.46 0.91 17.45
N LEU A 122 29.48 1.61 18.02
CA LEU A 122 29.39 3.07 17.94
C LEU A 122 30.63 3.74 18.53
N ALA A 123 31.14 3.24 19.65
CA ALA A 123 32.39 3.72 20.25
C ALA A 123 33.59 3.54 19.29
N ARG A 124 33.74 2.34 18.71
CA ARG A 124 34.82 2.05 17.75
C ARG A 124 34.73 2.91 16.49
N GLN A 125 33.53 3.07 15.94
CA GLN A 125 33.29 3.89 14.75
C GLN A 125 33.58 5.36 15.01
N TRP A 126 33.11 5.89 16.15
CA TRP A 126 33.39 7.26 16.54
C TRP A 126 34.89 7.51 16.71
N LEU A 127 35.62 6.61 17.37
CA LEU A 127 37.07 6.73 17.54
C LEU A 127 37.81 6.71 16.20
N ARG A 128 37.39 5.84 15.28
CA ARG A 128 37.94 5.78 13.91
C ARG A 128 37.69 7.07 13.15
N ASN A 129 36.46 7.59 13.16
CA ASN A 129 36.08 8.82 12.45
C ASN A 129 36.79 10.06 13.02
N ASN A 130 37.22 10.01 14.28
CA ASN A 130 38.01 11.05 14.93
C ASN A 130 39.53 10.78 14.89
N GLY A 131 40.01 9.90 14.00
CA GLY A 131 41.43 9.70 13.70
C GLY A 131 42.23 8.97 14.78
N ARG A 132 41.57 8.22 15.69
CA ARG A 132 42.24 7.45 16.75
C ARG A 132 42.41 5.99 16.35
N THR A 133 43.58 5.43 16.65
CA THR A 133 43.87 4.00 16.47
C THR A 133 43.08 3.18 17.49
N VAL A 134 42.06 2.46 17.01
CA VAL A 134 41.37 1.42 17.79
C VAL A 134 42.26 0.17 17.75
N PRO A 135 42.66 -0.42 18.90
CA PRO A 135 43.34 -1.71 18.90
C PRO A 135 42.44 -2.76 18.24
N ALA A 136 42.89 -3.35 17.14
CA ALA A 136 42.21 -4.48 16.54
C ALA A 136 42.24 -5.65 17.54
N ALA A 137 41.07 -6.24 17.83
CA ALA A 137 41.03 -7.50 18.56
C ALA A 137 41.85 -8.53 17.78
N SER A 138 42.87 -9.11 18.42
CA SER A 138 43.86 -9.97 17.78
C SER A 138 43.23 -11.17 17.08
N PRO A 139 43.44 -11.37 15.77
CA PRO A 139 43.31 -12.67 15.13
C PRO A 139 44.68 -13.37 15.10
N SER A 140 44.69 -14.69 15.30
CA SER A 140 45.88 -15.55 15.06
C SER A 140 46.51 -15.31 13.68
N PRO A 141 47.84 -15.50 13.54
CA PRO A 141 48.58 -14.96 12.41
C PRO A 141 48.35 -15.74 11.11
N ILE A 142 47.93 -15.03 10.06
CA ILE A 142 48.07 -15.45 8.65
C ILE A 142 48.96 -14.39 7.96
N PRO A 143 49.92 -14.75 7.08
CA PRO A 143 50.90 -13.80 6.55
C PRO A 143 50.27 -12.76 5.62
N ALA A 144 50.76 -11.52 5.75
CA ALA A 144 50.25 -10.34 5.07
C ALA A 144 50.61 -10.27 3.57
N VAL A 145 49.66 -9.79 2.77
CA VAL A 145 49.87 -9.23 1.43
C VAL A 145 49.63 -7.71 1.54
N PRO A 146 50.43 -6.84 0.89
CA PRO A 146 50.37 -5.40 1.15
C PRO A 146 49.11 -4.79 0.52
N THR A 147 48.28 -4.14 1.33
CA THR A 147 47.09 -3.40 0.89
C THR A 147 47.42 -1.92 0.73
N LEU A 148 47.18 -1.39 -0.47
CA LEU A 148 47.00 0.04 -0.70
C LEU A 148 45.75 0.51 0.06
N SER A 149 45.80 1.73 0.57
CA SER A 149 44.82 2.33 1.48
C SER A 149 43.38 2.27 0.96
N ALA A 150 42.55 1.44 1.60
CA ALA A 150 41.10 1.41 1.39
C ALA A 150 40.38 2.32 2.41
N ASP A 151 39.44 3.12 1.90
CA ASP A 151 38.59 4.04 2.65
C ASP A 151 37.73 3.33 3.71
N ALA A 152 37.14 4.10 4.62
CA ALA A 152 36.37 3.57 5.76
C ALA A 152 35.08 2.82 5.35
N SER A 153 34.50 3.12 4.18
CA SER A 153 33.30 2.47 3.64
C SER A 153 33.56 1.06 3.14
N ASP A 154 34.67 0.83 2.43
CA ASP A 154 35.02 -0.47 1.85
C ASP A 154 35.26 -1.53 2.94
N ARG A 155 35.77 -1.11 4.10
CA ARG A 155 35.99 -2.00 5.25
C ARG A 155 34.70 -2.37 6.00
N ALA A 156 33.71 -1.48 6.07
CA ALA A 156 32.42 -1.77 6.70
C ALA A 156 31.58 -2.77 5.88
N VAL A 157 31.68 -2.69 4.55
CA VAL A 157 31.10 -3.68 3.63
C VAL A 157 31.75 -5.05 3.82
N ASP A 158 33.08 -5.11 3.96
CA ASP A 158 33.81 -6.36 4.20
C ASP A 158 33.41 -7.02 5.54
N ASP A 159 33.27 -6.25 6.62
CA ASP A 159 32.85 -6.76 7.93
C ASP A 159 31.41 -7.33 7.90
N THR A 160 30.50 -6.64 7.22
CA THR A 160 29.10 -7.10 7.08
C THR A 160 29.04 -8.41 6.31
N LEU A 161 29.79 -8.51 5.20
CA LEU A 161 29.85 -9.73 4.40
C LEU A 161 30.43 -10.91 5.20
N ARG A 162 31.49 -10.68 5.99
CA ARG A 162 32.06 -11.71 6.89
C ARG A 162 31.04 -12.18 7.93
N GLN A 163 30.31 -11.27 8.56
CA GLN A 163 29.27 -11.62 9.54
C GLN A 163 28.18 -12.47 8.88
N LEU A 164 27.70 -12.04 7.71
CA LEU A 164 26.67 -12.76 6.98
C LEU A 164 27.12 -14.17 6.58
N ILE A 165 28.34 -14.33 6.05
CA ILE A 165 28.89 -15.66 5.73
C ILE A 165 28.97 -16.53 6.99
N SER A 166 29.43 -15.96 8.11
CA SER A 166 29.47 -16.66 9.40
C SER A 166 28.08 -17.11 9.84
N ASP A 167 27.04 -16.31 9.60
CA ASP A 167 25.67 -16.64 9.98
C ASP A 167 25.08 -17.76 9.13
N VAL A 168 25.34 -17.74 7.83
CA VAL A 168 24.96 -18.85 6.94
C VAL A 168 25.64 -20.15 7.37
N ALA A 169 26.94 -20.09 7.70
CA ALA A 169 27.69 -21.25 8.17
C ALA A 169 27.17 -21.81 9.51
N ARG A 170 26.43 -21.04 10.31
CA ARG A 170 25.81 -21.58 11.55
C ARG A 170 24.79 -22.68 11.26
N ALA A 171 24.14 -22.64 10.09
CA ALA A 171 23.20 -23.68 9.67
C ALA A 171 23.88 -25.06 9.50
N ASP A 172 25.21 -25.11 9.32
CA ASP A 172 25.97 -26.36 9.25
C ASP A 172 25.96 -27.14 10.58
N ASN A 173 25.61 -26.49 11.70
CA ASN A 173 25.50 -27.13 13.00
C ASN A 173 24.12 -27.77 13.25
N LEU A 174 23.16 -27.61 12.33
CA LEU A 174 21.85 -28.24 12.45
C LEU A 174 21.99 -29.77 12.36
N PRO A 175 21.19 -30.55 13.11
CA PRO A 175 21.21 -32.01 13.01
C PRO A 175 20.71 -32.45 11.63
N PHE A 176 21.05 -33.67 11.20
CA PHE A 176 20.37 -34.29 10.04
C PHE A 176 19.07 -34.94 10.51
N VAL A 177 17.98 -34.70 9.78
CA VAL A 177 16.64 -35.25 10.10
C VAL A 177 15.98 -35.92 8.90
N GLY A 178 14.99 -36.78 9.16
CA GLY A 178 14.09 -37.31 8.14
C GLY A 178 12.94 -36.35 7.80
N PRO A 179 12.09 -36.68 6.82
CA PRO A 179 10.95 -35.84 6.47
C PRO A 179 9.91 -35.79 7.62
N PRO A 180 9.16 -34.68 7.76
CA PRO A 180 8.08 -34.57 8.72
C PRO A 180 6.90 -35.47 8.35
N ASN A 181 5.96 -35.64 9.29
CA ASN A 181 4.70 -36.32 9.02
C ASN A 181 3.90 -35.58 7.95
N GLY A 182 3.49 -36.27 6.87
CA GLY A 182 2.75 -35.70 5.73
C GLY A 182 1.26 -35.43 5.96
N GLY A 183 0.83 -35.25 7.22
CA GLY A 183 -0.56 -34.97 7.57
C GLY A 183 -0.88 -33.47 7.53
N LYS A 184 -2.18 -33.13 7.46
CA LYS A 184 -2.59 -31.73 7.63
C LYS A 184 -2.21 -31.24 9.04
N PRO A 185 -1.64 -30.02 9.18
CA PRO A 185 -1.24 -29.50 10.48
C PRO A 185 -2.43 -29.36 11.44
N LYS A 186 -2.22 -29.70 12.72
CA LYS A 186 -3.23 -29.58 13.79
C LYS A 186 -2.81 -28.56 14.85
N ARG A 187 -1.51 -28.32 15.05
CA ARG A 187 -0.99 -27.34 16.02
C ARG A 187 0.13 -26.54 15.36
N ILE A 188 -0.19 -25.31 14.97
CA ILE A 188 0.70 -24.45 14.19
C ILE A 188 1.31 -23.38 15.08
N LEU A 189 2.64 -23.28 15.11
CA LEU A 189 3.32 -22.13 15.69
C LEU A 189 3.34 -20.98 14.67
N LEU A 190 2.72 -19.85 15.00
CA LEU A 190 2.72 -18.64 14.19
C LEU A 190 3.55 -17.55 14.86
N THR A 191 4.58 -17.07 14.16
CA THR A 191 5.31 -15.85 14.56
C THR A 191 4.79 -14.64 13.81
N GLY A 192 5.01 -13.43 14.36
CA GLY A 192 4.64 -12.18 13.66
C GLY A 192 3.14 -11.90 13.63
N VAL A 193 2.34 -12.57 14.47
CA VAL A 193 0.87 -12.40 14.55
C VAL A 193 0.42 -10.95 14.80
N THR A 194 1.24 -10.15 15.48
CA THR A 194 0.98 -8.72 15.76
C THR A 194 1.35 -7.79 14.59
N GLY A 195 1.82 -8.35 13.47
CA GLY A 195 2.12 -7.63 12.23
C GLY A 195 0.96 -7.68 11.24
N PHE A 196 1.05 -6.89 10.16
CA PHE A 196 -0.03 -6.77 9.17
C PHE A 196 -0.40 -8.11 8.53
N LEU A 197 0.55 -8.76 7.84
CA LEU A 197 0.31 -10.07 7.22
C LEU A 197 0.00 -11.16 8.27
N GLY A 198 0.71 -11.18 9.40
CA GLY A 198 0.53 -12.21 10.43
C GLY A 198 -0.86 -12.18 11.07
N SER A 199 -1.45 -11.00 11.26
CA SER A 199 -2.83 -10.85 11.75
C SER A 199 -3.86 -11.40 10.76
N HIS A 200 -3.67 -11.18 9.45
CA HIS A 200 -4.53 -11.78 8.42
C HIS A 200 -4.34 -13.29 8.33
N MET A 201 -3.08 -13.77 8.35
CA MET A 201 -2.76 -15.20 8.30
C MET A 201 -3.32 -15.96 9.49
N LEU A 202 -3.33 -15.37 10.70
CA LEU A 202 -3.99 -15.98 11.85
C LEU A 202 -5.45 -16.30 11.53
N LEU A 203 -6.20 -15.31 11.02
CA LEU A 203 -7.62 -15.52 10.73
C LEU A 203 -7.84 -16.50 9.57
N ASP A 204 -7.01 -16.49 8.55
CA ASP A 204 -7.13 -17.44 7.44
C ASP A 204 -6.79 -18.87 7.88
N LEU A 205 -5.74 -19.06 8.69
CA LEU A 205 -5.43 -20.35 9.32
C LEU A 205 -6.63 -20.85 10.13
N LEU A 206 -7.26 -19.95 10.91
CA LEU A 206 -8.44 -20.31 11.69
C LEU A 206 -9.66 -20.64 10.81
N ARG A 207 -9.88 -19.91 9.71
CA ARG A 207 -11.05 -20.11 8.83
C ARG A 207 -10.92 -21.32 7.92
N HIS A 208 -9.70 -21.67 7.52
CA HIS A 208 -9.44 -22.65 6.45
C HIS A 208 -8.74 -23.91 6.95
N SER A 209 -8.58 -24.07 8.27
CA SER A 209 -8.12 -25.30 8.89
C SER A 209 -8.79 -25.52 10.24
N ASP A 210 -8.72 -26.75 10.75
CA ASP A 210 -9.11 -27.11 12.12
C ASP A 210 -7.94 -26.95 13.12
N ALA A 211 -6.82 -26.34 12.69
CA ALA A 211 -5.63 -26.23 13.52
C ALA A 211 -5.83 -25.28 14.70
N HIS A 212 -5.20 -25.62 15.82
CA HIS A 212 -4.99 -24.71 16.95
C HIS A 212 -3.71 -23.91 16.71
N VAL A 213 -3.74 -22.59 16.89
CA VAL A 213 -2.61 -21.72 16.54
C VAL A 213 -1.90 -21.22 17.80
N VAL A 214 -0.66 -21.64 18.01
CA VAL A 214 0.22 -21.12 19.06
C VAL A 214 0.87 -19.85 18.54
N CYS A 215 0.53 -18.73 19.14
CA CYS A 215 0.93 -17.40 18.70
C CYS A 215 2.11 -16.91 19.53
N LEU A 216 3.32 -16.86 18.95
CA LEU A 216 4.50 -16.31 19.62
C LEU A 216 4.43 -14.78 19.63
N VAL A 217 4.39 -14.19 20.83
CA VAL A 217 4.26 -12.74 21.03
C VAL A 217 5.26 -12.29 22.08
N ARG A 218 5.98 -11.21 21.78
CA ARG A 218 6.81 -10.54 22.79
C ARG A 218 5.90 -9.95 23.85
N ALA A 219 5.94 -10.50 25.05
CA ALA A 219 5.14 -10.08 26.18
C ALA A 219 5.75 -10.62 27.47
N ASP A 220 5.40 -10.01 28.59
CA ASP A 220 5.84 -10.46 29.91
C ASP A 220 5.04 -11.70 30.35
N ASP A 221 3.77 -11.78 29.97
CA ASP A 221 2.84 -12.86 30.32
C ASP A 221 1.79 -13.13 29.22
N GLU A 222 1.01 -14.20 29.42
CA GLU A 222 0.03 -14.71 28.46
C GLU A 222 -1.15 -13.75 28.26
N ASP A 223 -1.56 -13.02 29.30
CA ASP A 223 -2.66 -12.05 29.24
C ASP A 223 -2.26 -10.83 28.41
N GLN A 224 -1.05 -10.31 28.62
CA GLN A 224 -0.49 -9.23 27.82
C GLN A 224 -0.28 -9.69 26.36
N ALA A 225 0.19 -10.92 26.14
CA ALA A 225 0.32 -11.50 24.80
C ALA A 225 -1.04 -11.56 24.08
N LEU A 226 -2.08 -12.05 24.75
CA LEU A 226 -3.43 -12.12 24.22
C LEU A 226 -4.01 -10.73 23.93
N GLY A 227 -3.78 -9.77 24.82
CA GLY A 227 -4.16 -8.37 24.64
C GLY A 227 -3.56 -7.76 23.38
N ARG A 228 -2.27 -7.99 23.13
CA ARG A 228 -1.56 -7.53 21.93
C ARG A 228 -2.10 -8.15 20.64
N ILE A 229 -2.47 -9.43 20.65
CA ILE A 229 -3.12 -10.09 19.50
C ILE A 229 -4.46 -9.42 19.21
N ALA A 230 -5.28 -9.24 20.24
CA ALA A 230 -6.59 -8.61 20.11
C ALA A 230 -6.50 -7.16 19.61
N GLU A 231 -5.53 -6.39 20.12
CA GLU A 231 -5.25 -5.03 19.65
C GLU A 231 -4.82 -5.00 18.18
N SER A 232 -3.91 -5.89 17.77
CA SER A 232 -3.44 -5.98 16.39
C SER A 232 -4.58 -6.29 15.42
N LEU A 233 -5.45 -7.23 15.76
CA LEU A 233 -6.62 -7.55 14.92
C LEU A 233 -7.55 -6.35 14.80
N ARG A 234 -7.86 -5.66 15.90
CA ARG A 234 -8.69 -4.44 15.86
C ARG A 234 -8.04 -3.32 15.03
N LYS A 235 -6.73 -3.12 15.18
CA LYS A 235 -5.95 -2.13 14.42
C LYS A 235 -6.09 -2.32 12.90
N PHE A 236 -6.17 -3.55 12.43
CA PHE A 236 -6.35 -3.86 11.01
C PHE A 236 -7.80 -4.15 10.61
N HIS A 237 -8.78 -3.69 11.41
CA HIS A 237 -10.21 -3.88 11.16
C HIS A 237 -10.61 -5.37 11.00
N LEU A 238 -9.91 -6.26 11.70
CA LEU A 238 -10.14 -7.69 11.71
C LEU A 238 -10.98 -8.11 12.92
N PRO A 239 -11.83 -9.14 12.77
CA PRO A 239 -12.70 -9.59 13.86
C PRO A 239 -11.90 -10.20 15.01
N TRP A 240 -12.25 -9.79 16.23
CA TRP A 240 -11.83 -10.44 17.47
C TRP A 240 -13.06 -11.00 18.18
N SER A 241 -13.09 -12.30 18.45
CA SER A 241 -14.21 -12.98 19.10
C SER A 241 -13.74 -14.03 20.10
N ARG A 242 -14.65 -14.50 20.96
CA ARG A 242 -14.38 -15.61 21.87
C ARG A 242 -14.04 -16.91 21.12
N GLU A 243 -14.56 -17.08 19.90
CA GLU A 243 -14.25 -18.25 19.06
C GLU A 243 -12.81 -18.20 18.55
N VAL A 244 -12.34 -17.03 18.13
CA VAL A 244 -10.92 -16.81 17.79
C VAL A 244 -10.05 -17.11 19.01
N ALA A 245 -10.36 -16.53 20.17
CA ALA A 245 -9.57 -16.71 21.39
C ALA A 245 -9.49 -18.18 21.85
N ARG A 246 -10.52 -19.00 21.61
CA ARG A 246 -10.54 -20.43 21.99
C ARG A 246 -9.62 -21.31 21.16
N ARG A 247 -9.27 -20.89 19.94
CA ARG A 247 -8.45 -21.65 18.99
C ARG A 247 -7.01 -21.18 18.90
N ILE A 248 -6.61 -20.31 19.83
CA ILE A 248 -5.25 -19.81 19.91
C ILE A 248 -4.68 -20.02 21.31
N THR A 249 -3.37 -20.19 21.38
CA THR A 249 -2.59 -20.07 22.62
C THR A 249 -1.67 -18.88 22.46
N ALA A 250 -1.81 -17.86 23.31
CA ALA A 250 -0.85 -16.76 23.33
C ALA A 250 0.41 -17.23 24.07
N LEU A 251 1.55 -17.27 23.39
CA LEU A 251 2.83 -17.73 23.94
C LEU A 251 3.79 -16.54 24.09
N PRO A 252 4.04 -16.07 25.32
CA PRO A 252 5.04 -15.05 25.61
C PRO A 252 6.42 -15.58 25.24
N GLY A 253 7.08 -14.90 24.31
CA GLY A 253 8.42 -15.27 23.86
C GLY A 253 8.95 -14.33 22.79
N ASP A 254 10.25 -14.44 22.55
CA ASP A 254 10.98 -13.61 21.62
C ASP A 254 11.92 -14.47 20.78
N PHE A 255 11.58 -14.66 19.51
CA PHE A 255 12.39 -15.46 18.59
C PHE A 255 13.76 -14.84 18.28
N ARG A 256 14.03 -13.61 18.73
CA ARG A 256 15.38 -13.02 18.74
C ARG A 256 16.27 -13.62 19.83
N LEU A 257 15.71 -14.31 20.82
CA LEU A 257 16.48 -14.93 21.89
C LEU A 257 16.70 -16.42 21.59
N PRO A 258 17.78 -17.03 22.10
CA PRO A 258 17.94 -18.47 22.08
C PRO A 258 16.70 -19.17 22.63
N GLN A 259 16.31 -20.28 22.02
CA GLN A 259 15.09 -21.03 22.38
C GLN A 259 13.82 -20.17 22.49
N LEU A 260 13.72 -19.10 21.68
CA LEU A 260 12.62 -18.12 21.68
C LEU A 260 12.44 -17.39 23.04
N GLY A 261 13.47 -17.38 23.89
CA GLY A 261 13.37 -16.83 25.25
C GLY A 261 12.53 -17.66 26.21
N LEU A 262 12.23 -18.92 25.85
CA LEU A 262 11.45 -19.84 26.66
C LEU A 262 12.33 -20.55 27.70
N SER A 263 11.70 -21.04 28.77
CA SER A 263 12.35 -21.99 29.66
C SER A 263 12.59 -23.32 28.94
N PRO A 264 13.59 -24.13 29.36
CA PRO A 264 13.84 -25.43 28.75
C PRO A 264 12.60 -26.33 28.67
N THR A 265 11.79 -26.35 29.75
CA THR A 265 10.53 -27.11 29.80
C THR A 265 9.51 -26.62 28.77
N ARG A 266 9.34 -25.29 28.61
CA ARG A 266 8.41 -24.74 27.60
C ARG A 266 8.89 -25.01 26.18
N TRP A 267 10.21 -24.94 25.96
CA TRP A 267 10.81 -25.31 24.68
C TRP A 267 10.57 -26.78 24.32
N GLU A 268 10.78 -27.70 25.25
CA GLU A 268 10.51 -29.13 25.06
C GLU A 268 9.03 -29.41 24.74
N ILE A 269 8.11 -28.80 25.50
CA ILE A 269 6.67 -28.91 25.24
C ILE A 269 6.35 -28.40 23.83
N LEU A 270 6.88 -27.23 23.45
CA LEU A 270 6.64 -26.64 22.14
C LEU A 270 7.19 -27.54 21.01
N ALA A 271 8.37 -28.15 21.22
CA ALA A 271 9.00 -29.05 20.26
C ALA A 271 8.22 -30.35 20.04
N GLU A 272 7.52 -30.86 21.06
CA GLU A 272 6.69 -32.07 20.99
C GLU A 272 5.27 -31.79 20.46
N GLU A 273 4.66 -30.66 20.85
CA GLU A 273 3.23 -30.41 20.57
C GLU A 273 2.94 -29.77 19.20
N VAL A 274 3.86 -28.94 18.69
CA VAL A 274 3.66 -28.24 17.41
C VAL A 274 3.98 -29.19 16.26
N ASP A 275 3.17 -29.19 15.20
CA ASP A 275 3.39 -30.04 14.03
C ASP A 275 3.64 -29.25 12.74
N SER A 276 3.61 -27.91 12.78
CA SER A 276 4.02 -27.01 11.69
C SER A 276 4.42 -25.65 12.23
N ILE A 277 5.42 -25.01 11.63
CA ILE A 277 5.87 -23.65 11.99
C ILE A 277 5.63 -22.71 10.81
N VAL A 278 4.96 -21.59 11.06
CA VAL A 278 4.78 -20.49 10.11
C VAL A 278 5.50 -19.25 10.63
N ASN A 279 6.61 -18.90 9.98
CA ASN A 279 7.37 -17.70 10.31
C ASN A 279 6.97 -16.52 9.44
N VAL A 280 6.15 -15.63 10.00
CA VAL A 280 5.85 -14.30 9.40
C VAL A 280 6.68 -13.19 10.06
N GLY A 281 7.19 -13.44 11.27
CA GLY A 281 7.97 -12.50 12.05
C GLY A 281 9.25 -12.04 11.34
N ALA A 282 9.38 -10.73 11.18
CA ALA A 282 10.58 -10.05 10.71
C ALA A 282 10.57 -8.59 11.20
N ALA A 283 11.76 -8.03 11.42
CA ALA A 283 11.95 -6.59 11.51
C ALA A 283 12.04 -6.02 10.09
N VAL A 284 11.11 -5.13 9.74
CA VAL A 284 11.08 -4.44 8.45
C VAL A 284 11.44 -2.98 8.67
N ASP A 285 12.69 -2.64 8.38
CA ASP A 285 13.20 -1.27 8.46
C ASP A 285 14.27 -1.10 7.38
N PHE A 286 14.02 -0.20 6.43
CA PHE A 286 14.90 0.00 5.28
C PHE A 286 16.07 0.95 5.57
N LEU A 287 16.07 1.62 6.74
CA LEU A 287 17.16 2.47 7.19
C LEU A 287 18.20 1.67 8.00
N ARG A 288 17.80 0.53 8.58
CA ARG A 288 18.67 -0.27 9.42
C ARG A 288 19.60 -1.19 8.61
N GLY A 289 20.84 -1.31 9.10
CA GLY A 289 21.85 -2.20 8.54
C GLY A 289 21.62 -3.67 8.86
N TYR A 290 22.42 -4.54 8.22
CA TYR A 290 22.36 -5.99 8.45
C TYR A 290 22.52 -6.35 9.92
N SER A 291 23.56 -5.85 10.60
CA SER A 291 23.86 -6.14 12.00
C SER A 291 22.67 -5.92 12.92
N SER A 292 21.95 -4.81 12.73
CA SER A 292 20.82 -4.43 13.57
C SER A 292 19.59 -5.31 13.31
N LEU A 293 19.36 -5.73 12.06
CA LEU A 293 18.21 -6.58 11.69
C LEU A 293 18.49 -8.09 11.86
N ARG A 294 19.77 -8.47 11.93
CA ARG A 294 20.28 -9.85 11.94
C ARG A 294 19.57 -10.75 12.94
N GLN A 295 19.39 -10.27 14.18
CA GLN A 295 18.86 -11.13 15.25
C GLN A 295 17.41 -11.55 14.97
N SER A 296 16.59 -10.62 14.47
CA SER A 296 15.21 -10.89 14.09
C SER A 296 15.13 -11.67 12.78
N ASN A 297 15.88 -11.26 11.76
CA ASN A 297 15.62 -11.71 10.40
C ASN A 297 16.43 -12.94 9.99
N VAL A 298 17.56 -13.23 10.66
CA VAL A 298 18.46 -14.34 10.30
C VAL A 298 18.55 -15.37 11.42
N MET A 299 18.90 -14.93 12.63
CA MET A 299 19.03 -15.84 13.76
C MET A 299 17.68 -16.40 14.22
N GLY A 300 16.64 -15.58 14.19
CA GLY A 300 15.28 -16.04 14.49
C GLY A 300 14.82 -17.22 13.62
N PRO A 301 14.87 -17.11 12.27
CA PRO A 301 14.61 -18.24 11.39
C PRO A 301 15.52 -19.46 11.61
N LEU A 302 16.79 -19.26 11.97
CA LEU A 302 17.69 -20.36 12.34
C LEU A 302 17.19 -21.09 13.59
N THR A 303 16.84 -20.36 14.66
CA THR A 303 16.27 -20.95 15.88
C THR A 303 14.93 -21.64 15.63
N LEU A 304 14.12 -21.15 14.69
CA LEU A 304 12.90 -21.86 14.26
C LEU A 304 13.21 -23.13 13.48
N ALA A 305 14.29 -23.16 12.67
CA ALA A 305 14.77 -24.38 12.04
C ALA A 305 15.26 -25.39 13.10
N GLU A 306 15.99 -24.94 14.12
CA GLU A 306 16.38 -25.78 15.27
C GLU A 306 15.15 -26.37 15.96
N LEU A 307 14.11 -25.57 16.24
CA LEU A 307 12.84 -26.05 16.81
C LEU A 307 12.14 -27.05 15.87
N ALA A 308 12.18 -26.80 14.56
CA ALA A 308 11.56 -27.65 13.56
C ALA A 308 12.21 -29.04 13.48
N MET A 309 13.47 -29.14 13.91
CA MET A 309 14.29 -30.35 13.92
C MET A 309 14.42 -30.98 15.32
N THR A 310 13.82 -30.36 16.34
CA THR A 310 13.82 -30.85 17.73
C THR A 310 12.52 -31.58 18.03
N GLY A 311 12.61 -32.72 18.73
CA GLY A 311 11.45 -33.56 19.05
C GLY A 311 10.86 -34.16 17.78
N GLN A 312 9.60 -33.85 17.49
CA GLN A 312 8.97 -34.26 16.22
C GLN A 312 9.40 -33.34 15.08
N VAL A 313 9.88 -33.92 13.98
CA VAL A 313 10.24 -33.13 12.79
C VAL A 313 8.98 -32.52 12.18
N LYS A 314 9.01 -31.22 11.92
CA LYS A 314 7.87 -30.42 11.45
C LYS A 314 8.29 -29.52 10.29
N PRO A 315 7.42 -29.27 9.29
CA PRO A 315 7.73 -28.34 8.21
C PRO A 315 7.84 -26.91 8.74
N LEU A 316 8.71 -26.12 8.10
CA LEU A 316 8.90 -24.70 8.35
C LEU A 316 8.48 -23.88 7.13
N HIS A 317 7.43 -23.08 7.26
CA HIS A 317 6.95 -22.16 6.24
C HIS A 317 7.45 -20.76 6.56
N HIS A 318 8.41 -20.26 5.77
CA HIS A 318 9.04 -18.96 6.00
C HIS A 318 8.55 -17.92 5.00
N VAL A 319 7.95 -16.84 5.52
CA VAL A 319 7.60 -15.67 4.71
C VAL A 319 8.87 -14.83 4.48
N SER A 320 9.43 -14.98 3.28
CA SER A 320 10.55 -14.21 2.75
C SER A 320 10.05 -12.91 2.09
N SER A 321 10.68 -12.48 0.99
CA SER A 321 10.28 -11.37 0.13
C SER A 321 10.96 -11.54 -1.24
N VAL A 322 10.37 -11.01 -2.31
CA VAL A 322 11.08 -10.87 -3.60
C VAL A 322 12.27 -9.91 -3.51
N ALA A 323 12.44 -9.20 -2.39
CA ALA A 323 13.62 -8.39 -2.09
C ALA A 323 14.95 -9.16 -2.18
N VAL A 324 14.93 -10.49 -2.11
CA VAL A 324 16.11 -11.34 -2.36
C VAL A 324 16.66 -11.22 -3.79
N PHE A 325 15.91 -10.58 -4.71
CA PHE A 325 16.30 -10.30 -6.09
C PHE A 325 16.69 -8.83 -6.32
N ASN A 326 16.72 -7.95 -5.31
CA ASN A 326 16.93 -6.50 -5.43
C ASN A 326 18.38 -6.11 -5.81
N GLU A 327 18.97 -6.75 -6.81
CA GLU A 327 20.17 -6.26 -7.48
C GLU A 327 19.81 -5.35 -8.65
N LEU A 328 20.58 -4.27 -8.83
CA LEU A 328 20.42 -3.41 -10.00
C LEU A 328 20.72 -4.20 -11.28
N GLY A 329 19.77 -4.18 -12.22
CA GLY A 329 19.89 -4.88 -13.49
C GLY A 329 19.37 -6.32 -13.50
N VAL A 330 18.67 -6.76 -12.45
CA VAL A 330 18.00 -8.08 -12.44
C VAL A 330 17.08 -8.23 -13.67
N THR A 331 17.22 -9.33 -14.39
CA THR A 331 16.52 -9.55 -15.67
C THR A 331 15.26 -10.42 -15.51
N ARG A 332 15.24 -11.30 -14.50
CA ARG A 332 14.16 -12.27 -14.26
C ARG A 332 13.99 -12.53 -12.76
N MET A 333 12.76 -12.80 -12.33
CA MET A 333 12.41 -13.13 -10.94
C MET A 333 11.39 -14.28 -10.89
N GLY A 334 11.84 -15.49 -11.15
CA GLY A 334 11.06 -16.73 -11.01
C GLY A 334 11.26 -17.43 -9.66
N GLU A 335 10.34 -18.32 -9.32
CA GLU A 335 10.29 -18.99 -8.01
C GLU A 335 11.55 -19.84 -7.70
N ASP A 336 12.18 -20.39 -8.74
CA ASP A 336 13.43 -21.17 -8.64
C ASP A 336 14.62 -20.49 -9.35
N ASP A 337 14.46 -19.24 -9.80
CA ASP A 337 15.58 -18.51 -10.37
C ASP A 337 16.64 -18.22 -9.29
N PRO A 338 17.92 -18.08 -9.68
CA PRO A 338 18.96 -17.61 -8.77
C PRO A 338 18.58 -16.26 -8.15
N VAL A 339 18.72 -16.17 -6.82
CA VAL A 339 18.59 -14.91 -6.08
C VAL A 339 19.82 -14.03 -6.29
N ALA A 340 19.74 -12.76 -5.89
CA ALA A 340 20.82 -11.78 -6.08
C ALA A 340 22.16 -12.26 -5.50
N HIS A 341 23.25 -11.76 -6.08
CA HIS A 341 24.57 -11.88 -5.47
C HIS A 341 24.66 -11.00 -4.21
N ILE A 342 25.19 -11.56 -3.12
CA ILE A 342 25.12 -10.87 -1.83
C ILE A 342 25.91 -9.55 -1.80
N ASP A 343 27.03 -9.47 -2.52
CA ASP A 343 27.85 -8.26 -2.67
C ASP A 343 27.14 -7.14 -3.45
N ARG A 344 25.99 -7.43 -4.07
CA ARG A 344 25.19 -6.47 -4.85
C ARG A 344 23.94 -5.98 -4.13
N LEU A 345 23.63 -6.54 -2.95
CA LEU A 345 22.54 -6.06 -2.11
C LEU A 345 23.04 -4.91 -1.23
N ALA A 346 22.52 -3.71 -1.47
CA ALA A 346 22.92 -2.52 -0.72
C ALA A 346 22.21 -2.39 0.64
N ALA A 347 20.92 -2.73 0.71
CA ALA A 347 20.11 -2.49 1.90
C ALA A 347 20.20 -3.63 2.92
N GLY A 348 20.30 -3.26 4.22
CA GLY A 348 20.37 -4.23 5.32
C GLY A 348 19.17 -5.17 5.37
N TYR A 349 17.95 -4.66 5.12
CA TYR A 349 16.76 -5.49 5.04
C TYR A 349 16.89 -6.59 3.96
N ASP A 350 17.25 -6.22 2.74
CA ASP A 350 17.41 -7.16 1.61
C ASP A 350 18.48 -8.22 1.92
N GLN A 351 19.63 -7.79 2.47
CA GLN A 351 20.70 -8.68 2.92
C GLN A 351 20.21 -9.68 3.97
N THR A 352 19.40 -9.25 4.94
CA THR A 352 18.87 -10.16 5.96
C THR A 352 17.85 -11.16 5.41
N LYS A 353 16.95 -10.75 4.49
CA LYS A 353 16.00 -11.68 3.85
C LYS A 353 16.73 -12.70 2.98
N TRP A 354 17.78 -12.27 2.26
CA TRP A 354 18.65 -13.16 1.51
C TRP A 354 19.37 -14.16 2.43
N ALA A 355 19.96 -13.69 3.53
CA ALA A 355 20.68 -14.53 4.49
C ALA A 355 19.75 -15.54 5.19
N ALA A 356 18.52 -15.13 5.53
CA ALA A 356 17.50 -16.02 6.07
C ALA A 356 17.18 -17.16 5.11
N GLU A 357 16.97 -16.87 3.81
CA GLU A 357 16.77 -17.93 2.84
C GLU A 357 18.01 -18.80 2.64
N ALA A 358 19.21 -18.25 2.70
CA ALA A 358 20.44 -19.02 2.59
C ALA A 358 20.59 -20.03 3.74
N VAL A 359 20.37 -19.57 4.98
CA VAL A 359 20.32 -20.42 6.18
C VAL A 359 19.28 -21.52 6.02
N LEU A 360 18.07 -21.17 5.57
CA LEU A 360 16.98 -22.14 5.46
C LEU A 360 17.13 -23.10 4.27
N ARG A 361 17.77 -22.67 3.16
CA ARG A 361 18.19 -23.57 2.09
C ARG A 361 19.22 -24.57 2.60
N ARG A 362 20.18 -24.13 3.42
CA ARG A 362 21.14 -25.03 4.06
C ARG A 362 20.46 -26.00 5.02
N ALA A 363 19.44 -25.56 5.76
CA ALA A 363 18.61 -26.45 6.58
C ALA A 363 17.87 -27.51 5.74
N ARG A 364 17.42 -27.19 4.51
CA ARG A 364 16.85 -28.19 3.58
C ARG A 364 17.85 -29.29 3.24
N GLU A 365 19.13 -28.96 3.10
CA GLU A 365 20.18 -29.94 2.83
C GLU A 365 20.41 -30.89 4.03
N HIS A 366 20.01 -30.47 5.22
CA HIS A 366 20.01 -31.30 6.44
C HIS A 366 18.69 -32.08 6.63
N GLY A 367 17.81 -32.08 5.63
CA GLY A 367 16.56 -32.86 5.61
C GLY A 367 15.31 -32.12 6.11
N LEU A 368 15.44 -30.87 6.55
CA LEU A 368 14.28 -30.07 6.96
C LEU A 368 13.40 -29.70 5.76
N VAL A 369 12.09 -29.93 5.84
CA VAL A 369 11.16 -29.44 4.83
C VAL A 369 10.86 -27.95 5.09
N VAL A 370 11.50 -27.08 4.30
CA VAL A 370 11.24 -25.64 4.33
C VAL A 370 10.41 -25.23 3.13
N THR A 371 9.36 -24.45 3.33
CA THR A 371 8.60 -23.76 2.26
C THR A 371 8.89 -22.28 2.30
N ILE A 372 9.33 -21.69 1.19
CA ILE A 372 9.65 -20.26 1.12
C ILE A 372 8.51 -19.53 0.41
N LEU A 373 7.91 -18.56 1.09
CA LEU A 373 6.80 -17.75 0.57
C LEU A 373 7.31 -16.31 0.35
N ARG A 374 7.43 -15.85 -0.90
CA ARG A 374 7.97 -14.53 -1.26
C ARG A 374 6.85 -13.58 -1.71
N PRO A 375 6.26 -12.80 -0.79
CA PRO A 375 5.46 -11.64 -1.19
C PRO A 375 6.35 -10.55 -1.81
N ALA A 376 5.73 -9.67 -2.58
CA ALA A 376 6.33 -8.39 -3.00
C ALA A 376 5.72 -7.25 -2.19
N GLY A 377 5.18 -6.21 -2.82
CA GLY A 377 4.38 -5.24 -2.10
C GLY A 377 3.08 -5.88 -1.62
N ILE A 378 2.77 -5.72 -0.33
CA ILE A 378 1.52 -6.20 0.26
C ILE A 378 0.57 -5.01 0.36
N GLY A 379 -0.37 -4.98 -0.58
CA GLY A 379 -1.42 -3.97 -0.66
C GLY A 379 -2.46 -4.10 0.46
N GLY A 380 -3.22 -3.03 0.65
CA GLY A 380 -4.33 -3.00 1.61
C GLY A 380 -5.45 -3.98 1.26
N HIS A 381 -6.23 -4.32 2.28
CA HIS A 381 -7.37 -5.22 2.14
C HIS A 381 -8.46 -4.55 1.29
N PRO A 382 -8.97 -5.20 0.23
CA PRO A 382 -9.85 -4.56 -0.75
C PRO A 382 -11.20 -4.13 -0.16
N ASP A 383 -11.75 -4.88 0.82
CA ASP A 383 -13.04 -4.56 1.43
C ASP A 383 -12.97 -3.65 2.66
N SER A 384 -11.99 -3.82 3.55
CA SER A 384 -11.88 -3.03 4.79
C SER A 384 -10.99 -1.79 4.64
N GLY A 385 -10.09 -1.77 3.66
CA GLY A 385 -9.08 -0.72 3.49
C GLY A 385 -7.93 -0.79 4.49
N ALA A 386 -7.88 -1.85 5.30
CA ALA A 386 -6.80 -2.07 6.25
C ALA A 386 -5.46 -2.16 5.50
N HIS A 387 -4.49 -1.36 5.91
CA HIS A 387 -3.18 -1.28 5.28
C HIS A 387 -2.08 -1.04 6.31
N ASN A 388 -0.84 -1.31 5.93
CA ASN A 388 0.32 -0.96 6.72
C ASN A 388 0.74 0.49 6.41
N ARG A 389 0.54 1.40 7.37
CA ARG A 389 0.85 2.84 7.25
C ARG A 389 2.32 3.15 7.03
N HIS A 390 3.20 2.26 7.46
CA HIS A 390 4.66 2.41 7.30
C HIS A 390 5.20 1.56 6.15
N ASP A 391 4.34 1.15 5.22
CA ASP A 391 4.74 0.44 4.02
C ASP A 391 5.02 1.40 2.87
N PHE A 392 6.03 1.07 2.07
CA PHE A 392 6.45 1.88 0.94
C PHE A 392 5.34 2.03 -0.13
N SER A 393 4.51 1.01 -0.33
CA SER A 393 3.36 1.09 -1.25
C SER A 393 2.31 2.10 -0.79
N SER A 394 2.04 2.18 0.52
CA SER A 394 1.11 3.15 1.10
C SER A 394 1.66 4.58 0.98
N ALA A 395 2.97 4.75 1.20
CA ALA A 395 3.66 6.03 1.00
C ALA A 395 3.60 6.50 -0.46
N PHE A 396 3.75 5.59 -1.43
CA PHE A 396 3.60 5.93 -2.85
C PHE A 396 2.19 6.41 -3.20
N VAL A 397 1.17 5.68 -2.72
CA VAL A 397 -0.22 6.04 -2.93
C VAL A 397 -0.54 7.40 -2.32
N ALA A 398 -0.05 7.67 -1.10
CA ALA A 398 -0.25 8.95 -0.41
C ALA A 398 0.46 10.11 -1.13
N THR A 399 1.73 9.95 -1.54
CA THR A 399 2.46 10.99 -2.28
C THR A 399 1.84 11.28 -3.64
N GLN A 400 1.38 10.25 -4.36
CA GLN A 400 0.64 10.43 -5.60
C GLN A 400 -0.65 11.24 -5.38
N SER A 401 -1.47 10.85 -4.39
CA SER A 401 -2.73 11.54 -4.08
C SER A 401 -2.49 13.00 -3.71
N ARG A 402 -1.46 13.28 -2.91
CA ARG A 402 -1.22 14.61 -2.33
C ARG A 402 -0.49 15.55 -3.28
N PHE A 403 0.51 15.08 -4.01
CA PHE A 403 1.36 15.92 -4.86
C PHE A 403 1.05 15.79 -6.35
N GLY A 404 0.27 14.79 -6.75
CA GLY A 404 -0.05 14.53 -8.15
C GLY A 404 1.18 14.16 -8.98
N THR A 405 2.23 13.61 -8.37
CA THR A 405 3.47 13.21 -9.03
C THR A 405 3.82 11.74 -8.75
N MET A 406 4.52 11.11 -9.68
CA MET A 406 4.97 9.72 -9.55
C MET A 406 6.26 9.51 -10.34
N PRO A 407 7.22 8.68 -9.87
CA PRO A 407 8.37 8.33 -10.68
C PRO A 407 7.97 7.29 -11.73
N ALA A 408 8.74 7.19 -12.81
CA ALA A 408 8.60 6.06 -13.73
C ALA A 408 9.02 4.74 -13.06
N PHE A 409 8.34 3.65 -13.41
CA PHE A 409 8.68 2.30 -12.99
C PHE A 409 8.50 1.31 -14.13
N ARG A 410 9.02 0.09 -13.98
CA ARG A 410 8.90 -0.98 -14.97
C ARG A 410 7.65 -1.82 -14.72
N TYR A 411 7.57 -2.43 -13.53
CA TYR A 411 6.42 -3.21 -13.09
C TYR A 411 6.08 -2.91 -11.63
N LEU A 412 4.78 -2.93 -11.33
CA LEU A 412 4.24 -2.98 -10.00
C LEU A 412 3.94 -4.44 -9.64
N ASN A 413 4.75 -5.01 -8.75
CA ASN A 413 4.55 -6.36 -8.20
C ASN A 413 3.87 -6.22 -6.82
N VAL A 414 2.54 -6.18 -6.81
CA VAL A 414 1.75 -5.96 -5.59
C VAL A 414 0.52 -6.84 -5.59
N ALA A 415 0.22 -7.43 -4.44
CA ALA A 415 -1.00 -8.18 -4.19
C ALA A 415 -1.68 -7.71 -2.90
N ALA A 416 -3.00 -7.77 -2.87
CA ALA A 416 -3.76 -7.46 -1.67
C ALA A 416 -3.48 -8.48 -0.55
N VAL A 417 -3.47 -8.00 0.69
CA VAL A 417 -3.07 -8.82 1.86
C VAL A 417 -3.95 -10.04 2.10
N ASP A 418 -5.25 -9.94 1.80
CA ASP A 418 -6.21 -11.03 1.92
C ASP A 418 -5.88 -12.17 0.95
N TRP A 419 -5.49 -11.84 -0.29
CA TRP A 419 -5.05 -12.83 -1.27
C TRP A 419 -3.72 -13.47 -0.85
N VAL A 420 -2.73 -12.66 -0.45
CA VAL A 420 -1.40 -13.15 0.00
C VAL A 420 -1.57 -14.12 1.18
N SER A 421 -2.34 -13.71 2.18
CA SER A 421 -2.63 -14.48 3.39
C SER A 421 -3.35 -15.80 3.09
N ARG A 422 -4.39 -15.75 2.24
CA ARG A 422 -5.18 -16.93 1.87
C ARG A 422 -4.36 -17.96 1.10
N VAL A 423 -3.53 -17.53 0.15
CA VAL A 423 -2.68 -18.44 -0.62
C VAL A 423 -1.57 -19.03 0.26
N ALA A 424 -0.91 -18.21 1.09
CA ALA A 424 0.10 -18.67 2.05
C ALA A 424 -0.47 -19.72 3.03
N THR A 425 -1.67 -19.48 3.54
CA THR A 425 -2.40 -20.41 4.41
C THR A 425 -2.71 -21.73 3.71
N ALA A 426 -3.23 -21.67 2.48
CA ALA A 426 -3.54 -22.88 1.72
C ALA A 426 -2.30 -23.74 1.45
N ILE A 427 -1.16 -23.12 1.10
CA ILE A 427 0.12 -23.82 0.92
C ILE A 427 0.58 -24.45 2.24
N THR A 428 0.47 -23.71 3.35
CA THR A 428 0.83 -24.20 4.69
C THR A 428 0.02 -25.46 5.06
N CYS A 429 -1.27 -25.48 4.74
CA CYS A 429 -2.18 -26.58 5.10
C CYS A 429 -2.19 -27.75 4.09
N GLU A 430 -1.43 -27.68 2.99
CA GLU A 430 -1.37 -28.73 1.96
C GLU A 430 0.01 -29.41 1.94
N PRO A 431 0.15 -30.62 2.52
CA PRO A 431 1.42 -31.33 2.61
C PRO A 431 2.15 -31.52 1.27
N ASN A 432 1.41 -31.69 0.17
CA ASN A 432 2.00 -31.85 -1.16
C ASN A 432 2.59 -30.55 -1.73
N ALA A 433 2.33 -29.40 -1.11
CA ALA A 433 2.86 -28.10 -1.49
C ALA A 433 4.11 -27.71 -0.69
N TRP A 434 4.55 -28.54 0.26
CA TRP A 434 5.69 -28.21 1.11
C TRP A 434 7.02 -28.42 0.40
N GLY A 435 8.06 -27.70 0.83
CA GLY A 435 9.42 -27.87 0.31
C GLY A 435 9.79 -26.97 -0.87
N TYR A 436 8.82 -26.23 -1.42
CA TYR A 436 9.00 -25.38 -2.60
C TYR A 436 9.11 -23.89 -2.27
N ASN A 437 9.40 -23.09 -3.30
CA ASN A 437 9.38 -21.64 -3.24
C ASN A 437 8.14 -21.10 -3.99
N TYR A 438 7.46 -20.11 -3.44
CA TYR A 438 6.26 -19.53 -4.02
C TYR A 438 6.37 -18.00 -4.09
N HIS A 439 5.92 -17.41 -5.19
CA HIS A 439 5.85 -15.96 -5.38
C HIS A 439 4.41 -15.48 -5.15
N LEU A 440 4.19 -14.80 -4.03
CA LEU A 440 2.90 -14.25 -3.62
C LEU A 440 2.77 -12.79 -4.06
N THR A 441 2.95 -12.55 -5.36
CA THR A 441 3.13 -11.20 -5.92
C THR A 441 1.91 -10.67 -6.67
N GLY A 442 0.87 -11.48 -6.85
CA GLY A 442 -0.33 -11.13 -7.62
C GLY A 442 -0.04 -11.04 -9.11
N ILE A 443 -0.79 -10.17 -9.82
CA ILE A 443 -0.59 -9.92 -11.25
C ILE A 443 0.36 -8.73 -11.41
N PRO A 444 1.58 -8.91 -11.97
CA PRO A 444 2.48 -7.81 -12.26
C PRO A 444 1.83 -6.82 -13.24
N ARG A 445 1.87 -5.52 -12.93
CA ARG A 445 1.30 -4.47 -13.78
C ARG A 445 2.39 -3.58 -14.37
N SER A 446 2.40 -3.42 -15.68
CA SER A 446 3.31 -2.49 -16.33
C SER A 446 2.92 -1.04 -16.05
N PHE A 447 3.89 -0.13 -16.14
CA PHE A 447 3.64 1.31 -16.03
C PHE A 447 2.55 1.82 -16.98
N ASP A 448 2.54 1.36 -18.23
CA ASP A 448 1.54 1.75 -19.22
C ASP A 448 0.11 1.34 -18.84
N GLU A 449 -0.04 0.19 -18.18
CA GLU A 449 -1.34 -0.29 -17.70
C GLU A 449 -1.81 0.54 -16.50
N VAL A 450 -0.94 0.77 -15.52
CA VAL A 450 -1.26 1.60 -14.35
C VAL A 450 -1.62 3.02 -14.76
N MET A 451 -0.85 3.62 -15.67
CA MET A 451 -1.13 4.97 -16.18
C MET A 451 -2.43 5.05 -16.98
N ARG A 452 -2.76 4.00 -17.73
CA ARG A 452 -4.05 3.91 -18.43
C ARG A 452 -5.20 3.91 -17.43
N ASP A 453 -5.14 3.08 -16.40
CA ASP A 453 -6.19 2.96 -15.39
C ASP A 453 -6.34 4.25 -14.58
N MET A 454 -5.22 4.87 -14.18
CA MET A 454 -5.21 6.16 -13.48
C MET A 454 -5.75 7.30 -14.35
N SER A 455 -5.44 7.31 -15.65
CA SER A 455 -5.98 8.29 -16.60
C SER A 455 -7.50 8.12 -16.80
N ILE A 456 -7.95 6.87 -16.92
CA ILE A 456 -9.39 6.53 -16.95
C ILE A 456 -10.07 6.97 -15.66
N ALA A 457 -9.39 6.89 -14.52
CA ALA A 457 -9.92 7.30 -13.22
C ALA A 457 -9.78 8.82 -12.95
N GLY A 458 -9.20 9.59 -13.87
CA GLY A 458 -8.96 11.03 -13.68
C GLY A 458 -7.91 11.38 -12.63
N MET A 459 -7.09 10.41 -12.25
CA MET A 459 -6.04 10.52 -11.23
C MET A 459 -4.63 10.41 -11.85
N ALA A 460 -4.48 10.68 -13.15
CA ALA A 460 -3.20 10.57 -13.84
C ALA A 460 -2.16 11.50 -13.20
N PRO A 461 -1.09 10.95 -12.58
CA PRO A 461 -0.05 11.78 -12.00
C PRO A 461 0.86 12.34 -13.08
N ARG A 462 1.55 13.44 -12.77
CA ARG A 462 2.68 13.95 -13.55
C ARG A 462 3.89 13.05 -13.31
N ILE A 463 4.43 12.53 -14.40
CA ILE A 463 5.59 11.64 -14.35
C ILE A 463 6.88 12.45 -14.26
N GLN A 464 7.76 12.04 -13.35
CA GLN A 464 9.08 12.63 -13.16
C GLN A 464 10.15 11.54 -13.28
N HIS A 465 11.36 11.95 -13.68
CA HIS A 465 12.53 11.10 -13.53
C HIS A 465 12.78 10.83 -12.04
N TRP A 466 13.34 9.67 -11.69
CA TRP A 466 13.54 9.23 -10.30
C TRP A 466 14.19 10.32 -9.43
N GLU A 467 15.32 10.88 -9.86
CA GLU A 467 16.05 11.90 -9.09
C GLU A 467 15.25 13.21 -8.91
N ASP A 468 14.52 13.62 -9.94
CA ASP A 468 13.68 14.83 -9.88
C ASP A 468 12.49 14.60 -8.94
N TRP A 469 11.85 13.44 -9.05
CA TRP A 469 10.74 13.05 -8.20
C TRP A 469 11.15 12.95 -6.74
N LYS A 470 12.30 12.32 -6.46
CA LYS A 470 12.88 12.20 -5.12
C LYS A 470 13.08 13.57 -4.48
N THR A 471 13.77 14.46 -5.20
CA THR A 471 14.07 15.82 -4.72
C THR A 471 12.81 16.65 -4.51
N ASP A 472 11.87 16.64 -5.46
CA ASP A 472 10.60 17.37 -5.38
C ASP A 472 9.72 16.84 -4.23
N THR A 473 9.65 15.52 -4.06
CA THR A 473 8.83 14.88 -3.01
C THR A 473 9.36 15.19 -1.62
N VAL A 474 10.66 15.06 -1.39
CA VAL A 474 11.30 15.42 -0.11
C VAL A 474 11.06 16.90 0.20
N ALA A 475 11.31 17.80 -0.76
CA ALA A 475 11.11 19.23 -0.56
C ALA A 475 9.65 19.57 -0.19
N ARG A 476 8.66 18.90 -0.79
CA ARG A 476 7.23 19.09 -0.48
C ARG A 476 6.85 18.54 0.90
N ILE A 477 7.35 17.36 1.27
CA ILE A 477 7.12 16.80 2.62
C ILE A 477 7.72 17.74 3.68
N ARG A 478 8.92 18.29 3.45
CA ARG A 478 9.58 19.22 4.37
C ARG A 478 8.84 20.56 4.47
N LYS A 479 8.26 21.03 3.37
CA LYS A 479 7.48 22.29 3.32
C LYS A 479 6.13 22.17 4.04
N GLU A 480 5.44 21.06 3.86
CA GLU A 480 4.16 20.76 4.51
C GLU A 480 4.24 19.38 5.19
N PRO A 481 4.83 19.33 6.40
CA PRO A 481 5.09 18.09 7.12
C PRO A 481 3.81 17.28 7.35
N VAL A 482 3.88 16.01 6.96
CA VAL A 482 2.88 14.99 7.27
C VAL A 482 3.62 13.91 8.05
N PRO A 483 3.32 13.72 9.36
CA PRO A 483 4.07 12.82 10.23
C PRO A 483 4.27 11.41 9.65
N GLU A 484 3.27 10.88 8.96
CA GLU A 484 3.29 9.54 8.39
C GLU A 484 4.06 9.43 7.07
N LEU A 485 4.37 10.55 6.39
CA LEU A 485 5.28 10.57 5.23
C LEU A 485 6.74 10.87 5.63
N GLU A 486 6.99 11.14 6.91
CA GLU A 486 8.34 11.41 7.41
C GLU A 486 9.29 10.23 7.18
N PHE A 487 8.79 9.00 7.37
CA PHE A 487 9.61 7.81 7.10
C PHE A 487 10.05 7.74 5.63
N LEU A 488 9.16 8.10 4.70
CA LEU A 488 9.46 8.10 3.27
C LEU A 488 10.52 9.16 2.96
N ALA A 489 10.37 10.38 3.48
CA ALA A 489 11.35 11.44 3.26
C ALA A 489 12.75 11.00 3.71
N ARG A 490 12.85 10.38 4.89
CA ARG A 490 14.11 9.84 5.41
C ARG A 490 14.69 8.72 4.55
N MET A 491 13.85 7.81 4.04
CA MET A 491 14.30 6.77 3.12
C MET A 491 14.83 7.35 1.80
N LEU A 492 14.17 8.39 1.27
CA LEU A 492 14.60 9.06 0.04
C LEU A 492 15.87 9.90 0.24
N GLU A 493 16.11 10.43 1.44
CA GLU A 493 17.34 11.14 1.82
C GLU A 493 18.52 10.18 2.07
N SER A 494 18.25 8.97 2.56
CA SER A 494 19.28 7.94 2.79
C SER A 494 19.81 7.36 1.47
N PRO A 495 21.13 7.38 1.20
CA PRO A 495 21.70 6.83 -0.04
C PRO A 495 21.35 5.34 -0.23
N THR A 496 21.46 4.54 0.83
CA THR A 496 21.20 3.10 0.81
C THR A 496 19.73 2.78 0.58
N ALA A 497 18.83 3.41 1.33
CA ALA A 497 17.40 3.17 1.19
C ALA A 497 16.85 3.72 -0.15
N SER A 498 17.40 4.84 -0.64
CA SER A 498 17.08 5.38 -1.97
C SER A 498 17.46 4.40 -3.08
N GLN A 499 18.60 3.71 -2.97
CA GLN A 499 19.01 2.70 -3.96
C GLN A 499 18.05 1.50 -3.97
N LEU A 500 17.57 1.06 -2.81
CA LEU A 500 16.53 0.02 -2.71
C LEU A 500 15.23 0.45 -3.40
N CYS A 501 14.80 1.70 -3.18
CA CYS A 501 13.61 2.23 -3.84
C CYS A 501 13.76 2.21 -5.37
N GLN A 502 14.93 2.60 -5.86
CA GLN A 502 15.24 2.58 -7.30
C GLN A 502 15.29 1.16 -7.88
N ALA A 503 15.86 0.20 -7.15
CA ALA A 503 15.88 -1.20 -7.55
C ALA A 503 14.45 -1.75 -7.70
N GLN A 504 13.55 -1.45 -6.75
CA GLN A 504 12.15 -1.86 -6.84
C GLN A 504 11.43 -1.25 -8.05
N LEU A 505 11.70 0.01 -8.39
CA LEU A 505 11.08 0.67 -9.56
C LEU A 505 11.55 0.07 -10.89
N THR A 506 12.75 -0.49 -10.94
CA THR A 506 13.34 -1.08 -12.17
C THR A 506 13.15 -2.59 -12.28
N ALA A 507 12.62 -3.22 -11.22
CA ALA A 507 12.41 -4.66 -11.14
C ALA A 507 11.53 -5.20 -12.28
N PRO A 508 11.86 -6.38 -12.84
CA PRO A 508 11.02 -7.05 -13.84
C PRO A 508 9.71 -7.55 -13.21
N ALA A 509 8.85 -8.14 -14.04
CA ALA A 509 7.69 -8.86 -13.53
C ALA A 509 8.16 -10.09 -12.71
N ALA A 510 7.62 -10.27 -11.52
CA ALA A 510 7.79 -11.49 -10.75
C ALA A 510 6.95 -12.61 -11.36
N LEU A 511 7.60 -13.71 -11.75
CA LEU A 511 6.95 -14.89 -12.31
C LEU A 511 6.51 -15.81 -11.17
N CYS A 512 5.29 -16.33 -11.25
CA CYS A 512 4.65 -17.11 -10.19
C CYS A 512 3.95 -18.38 -10.72
N GLU A 513 4.57 -19.06 -11.69
CA GLU A 513 3.99 -20.21 -12.39
C GLU A 513 3.54 -21.35 -11.45
N ARG A 514 4.36 -21.71 -10.46
CA ARG A 514 4.03 -22.73 -9.45
C ARG A 514 2.89 -22.25 -8.56
N THR A 515 2.95 -21.01 -8.09
CA THR A 515 1.88 -20.41 -7.28
C THR A 515 0.54 -20.42 -8.03
N MET A 516 0.54 -20.04 -9.31
CA MET A 516 -0.68 -20.06 -10.13
C MET A 516 -1.19 -21.47 -10.41
N ALA A 517 -0.30 -22.44 -10.64
CA ALA A 517 -0.67 -23.84 -10.78
C ALA A 517 -1.35 -24.37 -9.51
N PHE A 518 -0.79 -24.06 -8.33
CA PHE A 518 -1.35 -24.41 -7.03
C PHE A 518 -2.75 -23.79 -6.83
N ILE A 519 -2.89 -22.50 -7.11
CA ILE A 519 -4.19 -21.78 -7.01
C ILE A 519 -5.26 -22.46 -7.86
N ASN A 520 -4.93 -22.75 -9.13
CA ASN A 520 -5.87 -23.38 -10.05
C ASN A 520 -6.24 -24.81 -9.61
N GLN A 521 -5.27 -25.59 -9.15
CA GLN A 521 -5.48 -26.96 -8.68
C GLN A 521 -6.40 -27.02 -7.45
N HIS A 522 -6.28 -26.05 -6.55
CA HIS A 522 -7.03 -26.04 -5.28
C HIS A 522 -8.27 -25.14 -5.30
N GLY A 523 -8.64 -24.58 -6.46
CA GLY A 523 -9.83 -23.72 -6.61
C GLY A 523 -9.78 -22.46 -5.74
N LEU A 524 -8.58 -21.93 -5.49
CA LEU A 524 -8.41 -20.69 -4.74
C LEU A 524 -8.75 -19.48 -5.62
N PRO A 525 -9.09 -18.32 -5.04
CA PRO A 525 -9.36 -17.12 -5.83
C PRO A 525 -8.14 -16.74 -6.68
N ALA A 526 -8.39 -16.47 -7.94
CA ALA A 526 -7.39 -15.87 -8.81
C ALA A 526 -6.96 -14.50 -8.25
N PRO A 527 -5.69 -14.11 -8.40
CA PRO A 527 -5.26 -12.77 -8.03
C PRO A 527 -6.03 -11.74 -8.84
N THR A 528 -6.50 -10.68 -8.18
CA THR A 528 -7.08 -9.52 -8.85
C THR A 528 -5.98 -8.50 -9.13
N PRO A 529 -6.03 -7.76 -10.25
CA PRO A 529 -5.16 -6.60 -10.45
C PRO A 529 -5.30 -5.64 -9.27
N TYR A 530 -4.18 -5.21 -8.70
CA TYR A 530 -4.17 -4.23 -7.61
C TYR A 530 -4.38 -2.81 -8.18
N ASP A 531 -5.54 -2.58 -8.79
CA ASP A 531 -5.93 -1.35 -9.48
C ASP A 531 -6.70 -0.39 -8.56
N GLY A 532 -7.25 0.69 -9.14
CA GLY A 532 -8.03 1.68 -8.37
C GLY A 532 -9.25 1.11 -7.65
N THR A 533 -9.81 0.00 -8.12
CA THR A 533 -10.93 -0.68 -7.45
C THR A 533 -10.45 -1.41 -6.20
N ALA A 534 -9.36 -2.17 -6.32
CA ALA A 534 -8.76 -2.90 -5.19
C ALA A 534 -8.20 -1.92 -4.13
N GLN A 535 -7.70 -0.77 -4.55
CA GLN A 535 -7.16 0.26 -3.67
C GLN A 535 -8.22 1.17 -3.07
N ARG A 536 -9.48 1.11 -3.52
CA ARG A 536 -10.54 2.07 -3.18
C ARG A 536 -10.69 2.27 -1.68
N ARG A 537 -10.88 1.18 -0.93
CA ARG A 537 -11.06 1.25 0.52
C ARG A 537 -9.81 1.74 1.24
N THR A 538 -8.64 1.37 0.74
CA THR A 538 -7.37 1.87 1.25
C THR A 538 -7.25 3.38 1.05
N PHE A 539 -7.63 3.91 -0.11
CA PHE A 539 -7.69 5.35 -0.36
C PHE A 539 -8.68 6.07 0.57
N GLU A 540 -9.88 5.51 0.78
CA GLU A 540 -10.86 6.06 1.72
C GLU A 540 -10.30 6.13 3.15
N GLN A 541 -9.61 5.07 3.60
CA GLN A 541 -8.95 5.04 4.91
C GLN A 541 -7.81 6.05 5.01
N LEU A 542 -6.95 6.14 4.00
CA LEU A 542 -5.87 7.13 3.93
C LEU A 542 -6.45 8.55 3.96
N ALA A 543 -7.56 8.80 3.27
CA ALA A 543 -8.23 10.09 3.28
C ALA A 543 -8.82 10.43 4.65
N ALA A 544 -9.45 9.47 5.33
CA ALA A 544 -9.99 9.65 6.67
C ALA A 544 -8.90 10.01 7.70
N THR A 545 -7.67 9.54 7.50
CA THR A 545 -6.52 9.88 8.34
C THR A 545 -5.73 11.11 7.85
N GLY A 546 -6.22 11.83 6.84
CA GLY A 546 -5.55 13.01 6.27
C GLY A 546 -4.27 12.71 5.46
N LEU A 547 -4.01 11.44 5.16
CA LEU A 547 -2.84 10.97 4.41
C LEU A 547 -3.00 11.07 2.90
N ALA A 548 -4.23 10.87 2.43
CA ALA A 548 -4.62 11.16 1.08
C ALA A 548 -5.56 12.37 1.09
N ARG A 549 -5.56 13.15 0.01
CA ARG A 549 -6.58 14.17 -0.21
C ARG A 549 -7.55 13.61 -1.24
N LEU A 550 -8.82 13.47 -0.87
CA LEU A 550 -9.86 13.20 -1.86
C LEU A 550 -9.93 14.40 -2.82
N PRO A 551 -10.13 14.18 -4.12
CA PRO A 551 -10.36 15.27 -5.07
C PRO A 551 -11.47 16.18 -4.55
N HIS A 552 -11.18 17.48 -4.41
CA HIS A 552 -12.13 18.47 -3.89
C HIS A 552 -12.60 19.38 -5.02
N SER A 553 -13.78 20.00 -4.88
CA SER A 553 -14.35 20.92 -5.87
C SER A 553 -13.44 22.12 -6.20
N ASP A 554 -12.49 22.43 -5.32
CA ASP A 554 -11.52 23.53 -5.48
C ASP A 554 -10.33 23.16 -6.39
N ASP A 555 -10.11 21.88 -6.66
CA ASP A 555 -9.03 21.40 -7.54
C ASP A 555 -9.35 21.59 -9.03
N GLY A 556 -10.58 22.03 -9.33
CA GLY A 556 -11.16 22.20 -10.66
C GLY A 556 -11.74 20.88 -11.17
N PRO A 557 -12.99 20.88 -11.69
CA PRO A 557 -13.70 19.64 -11.98
C PRO A 557 -13.01 18.82 -13.08
N TYR A 558 -12.96 17.49 -12.90
CA TYR A 558 -12.47 16.54 -13.91
C TYR A 558 -13.24 16.67 -15.22
N LEU A 559 -14.57 16.77 -15.13
CA LEU A 559 -15.46 17.12 -16.23
C LEU A 559 -16.48 18.15 -15.75
N SER A 560 -16.82 19.10 -16.62
CA SER A 560 -17.90 20.06 -16.37
C SER A 560 -18.69 20.32 -17.64
N PHE A 561 -19.99 20.54 -17.49
CA PHE A 561 -20.90 20.87 -18.57
C PHE A 561 -22.08 21.67 -18.03
N SER A 562 -22.80 22.35 -18.91
CA SER A 562 -23.99 23.10 -18.54
C SER A 562 -25.23 22.26 -18.86
N GLU A 563 -26.34 22.54 -18.19
CA GLU A 563 -27.65 21.98 -18.53
C GLU A 563 -28.70 23.03 -18.24
N THR A 564 -29.58 23.26 -19.22
CA THR A 564 -30.75 24.13 -19.04
C THR A 564 -32.01 23.28 -19.02
N LEU A 565 -32.82 23.40 -17.97
CA LEU A 565 -34.13 22.75 -17.87
C LEU A 565 -35.22 23.82 -17.92
N ARG A 566 -36.30 23.57 -18.65
CA ARG A 566 -37.48 24.45 -18.72
C ARG A 566 -38.75 23.65 -18.56
N GLY A 567 -39.75 24.23 -17.91
CA GLY A 567 -41.07 23.63 -17.80
C GLY A 567 -41.96 24.42 -16.87
N CYS A 568 -42.99 23.77 -16.35
CA CYS A 568 -43.99 24.43 -15.53
C CYS A 568 -44.13 23.74 -14.17
N VAL A 569 -44.41 24.56 -13.14
CA VAL A 569 -44.84 24.10 -11.82
C VAL A 569 -46.21 24.66 -11.50
N THR A 570 -47.01 23.89 -10.77
CA THR A 570 -48.33 24.29 -10.29
C THR A 570 -48.23 24.73 -8.83
N ALA A 571 -48.89 25.84 -8.51
CA ALA A 571 -48.95 26.38 -7.15
C ALA A 571 -49.80 25.50 -6.19
N PRO A 572 -49.61 25.63 -4.86
CA PRO A 572 -50.32 24.79 -3.88
C PRO A 572 -51.85 25.00 -3.88
N ASP A 573 -52.33 26.13 -4.38
CA ASP A 573 -53.76 26.45 -4.53
C ASP A 573 -54.36 25.90 -5.84
N GLY A 574 -53.57 25.19 -6.65
CA GLY A 574 -53.97 24.63 -7.94
C GLY A 574 -54.12 25.68 -9.05
N THR A 575 -53.69 26.93 -8.83
CA THR A 575 -53.79 27.98 -9.84
C THR A 575 -52.60 27.96 -10.80
N GLY A 576 -52.88 27.70 -12.08
CA GLY A 576 -51.98 27.96 -13.21
C GLY A 576 -50.70 27.12 -13.30
N ASP A 577 -50.25 26.89 -14.53
CA ASP A 577 -48.92 26.37 -14.82
C ASP A 577 -47.94 27.55 -14.93
N HIS A 578 -46.95 27.60 -14.05
CA HIS A 578 -45.97 28.69 -14.00
C HIS A 578 -44.64 28.27 -14.61
N GLU A 579 -44.17 29.01 -15.60
CA GLU A 579 -42.91 28.73 -16.27
C GLU A 579 -41.72 28.91 -15.30
N CYS A 580 -40.90 27.87 -15.18
CA CYS A 580 -39.64 27.88 -14.46
C CYS A 580 -38.50 27.47 -15.40
N ALA A 581 -37.32 28.06 -15.18
CA ALA A 581 -36.08 27.65 -15.81
C ALA A 581 -35.02 27.33 -14.76
N LEU A 582 -34.27 26.24 -14.94
CA LEU A 582 -33.08 25.93 -14.15
C LEU A 582 -31.86 26.02 -15.06
N ASP A 583 -30.95 26.92 -14.71
CA ASP A 583 -29.67 27.10 -15.37
C ASP A 583 -28.60 26.42 -14.52
N LEU A 584 -28.17 25.23 -14.93
CA LEU A 584 -27.29 24.36 -14.14
C LEU A 584 -25.88 24.29 -14.71
N GLN A 585 -24.91 24.30 -13.81
CA GLN A 585 -23.51 23.96 -14.04
C GLN A 585 -23.24 22.64 -13.32
N LEU A 586 -23.03 21.58 -14.10
CA LEU A 586 -22.72 20.25 -13.60
C LEU A 586 -21.21 20.04 -13.57
N SER A 587 -20.74 19.42 -12.50
CA SER A 587 -19.34 19.06 -12.33
C SER A 587 -19.17 17.65 -11.80
N ILE A 588 -18.17 16.97 -12.33
CA ILE A 588 -17.66 15.69 -11.84
C ILE A 588 -16.25 15.99 -11.38
N ASP A 589 -16.00 15.90 -10.08
CA ASP A 589 -14.69 16.21 -9.48
C ASP A 589 -13.69 15.08 -9.71
N SER A 590 -14.17 13.84 -9.79
CA SER A 590 -13.36 12.67 -10.11
C SER A 590 -14.20 11.54 -10.67
N MET A 591 -13.54 10.59 -11.33
CA MET A 591 -14.23 9.35 -11.72
C MET A 591 -14.58 8.48 -10.52
N TYR A 592 -13.96 8.70 -9.35
CA TYR A 592 -14.40 8.05 -8.10
C TYR A 592 -15.84 8.45 -7.74
N GLN A 593 -16.15 9.75 -7.78
CA GLN A 593 -17.51 10.27 -7.58
C GLN A 593 -18.49 9.65 -8.57
N LEU A 594 -18.07 9.53 -9.83
CA LEU A 594 -18.90 8.99 -10.90
C LEU A 594 -19.15 7.48 -10.77
N MET A 595 -18.10 6.69 -10.51
CA MET A 595 -18.17 5.23 -10.50
C MET A 595 -18.79 4.70 -9.21
N THR A 596 -18.51 5.35 -8.08
CA THR A 596 -18.94 4.89 -6.75
C THR A 596 -20.29 5.46 -6.37
N GLU A 597 -20.44 6.78 -6.46
CA GLU A 597 -21.64 7.46 -5.99
C GLU A 597 -22.67 7.64 -7.11
N ARG A 598 -22.24 7.51 -8.38
CA ARG A 598 -23.03 7.92 -9.56
C ARG A 598 -23.55 9.34 -9.43
N ARG A 599 -22.80 10.16 -8.69
CA ARG A 599 -23.17 11.50 -8.28
C ARG A 599 -22.49 12.53 -9.17
N ILE A 600 -23.20 13.60 -9.46
CA ILE A 600 -22.72 14.79 -10.17
C ILE A 600 -23.09 15.99 -9.33
N ASP A 601 -22.12 16.86 -9.07
CA ASP A 601 -22.36 18.09 -8.31
C ASP A 601 -23.02 19.14 -9.20
N ILE A 602 -23.92 19.91 -8.61
CA ILE A 602 -24.71 20.92 -9.30
C ILE A 602 -24.53 22.27 -8.60
N LYS A 603 -24.18 23.27 -9.39
CA LYS A 603 -24.32 24.69 -9.07
C LYS A 603 -25.23 25.33 -10.10
N GLY A 604 -25.75 26.52 -9.82
CA GLY A 604 -26.63 27.21 -10.77
C GLY A 604 -27.72 28.00 -10.07
N GLN A 605 -28.78 28.29 -10.81
CA GLN A 605 -29.90 29.08 -10.32
C GLN A 605 -31.23 28.53 -10.81
N LEU A 606 -32.27 28.68 -9.99
CA LEU A 606 -33.66 28.45 -10.35
C LEU A 606 -34.35 29.81 -10.56
N ASN A 607 -34.84 30.01 -11.78
CA ASN A 607 -35.61 31.17 -12.20
C ASN A 607 -37.08 30.79 -12.30
N CYS A 608 -37.85 31.06 -11.24
CA CYS A 608 -39.29 30.83 -11.27
C CYS A 608 -40.05 31.92 -10.48
N PRO A 609 -40.59 32.96 -11.17
CA PRO A 609 -41.26 34.08 -10.52
C PRO A 609 -42.41 33.71 -9.57
N ALA A 610 -43.06 32.57 -9.81
CA ALA A 610 -44.14 32.05 -8.97
C ALA A 610 -43.65 31.46 -7.63
N ILE A 611 -42.41 30.96 -7.58
CA ILE A 611 -41.78 30.46 -6.36
C ILE A 611 -41.13 31.63 -5.61
N HIS A 612 -40.36 32.45 -6.33
CA HIS A 612 -39.71 33.64 -5.79
C HIS A 612 -39.46 34.67 -6.90
N PRO A 613 -39.68 35.98 -6.67
CA PRO A 613 -39.58 37.02 -7.71
C PRO A 613 -38.14 37.23 -8.25
N LYS A 614 -37.13 36.77 -7.51
CA LYS A 614 -35.70 36.79 -7.91
C LYS A 614 -35.15 35.36 -8.02
N PRO A 615 -34.11 35.13 -8.84
CA PRO A 615 -33.45 33.82 -8.96
C PRO A 615 -33.04 33.25 -7.59
N LEU A 616 -33.31 31.97 -7.37
CA LEU A 616 -32.78 31.23 -6.22
C LEU A 616 -31.42 30.65 -6.59
N THR A 617 -30.40 30.86 -5.75
CA THR A 617 -29.05 30.34 -6.00
C THR A 617 -28.87 28.98 -5.34
N ILE A 618 -28.35 27.99 -6.08
CA ILE A 618 -28.05 26.66 -5.55
C ILE A 618 -26.80 26.73 -4.67
N GLU A 619 -26.96 26.50 -3.37
CA GLU A 619 -25.84 26.43 -2.41
C GLU A 619 -25.17 25.06 -2.43
N SER A 620 -25.98 24.00 -2.50
CA SER A 620 -25.53 22.62 -2.57
C SER A 620 -26.49 21.83 -3.46
N GLY A 621 -25.98 21.28 -4.55
CA GLY A 621 -26.79 20.51 -5.49
C GLY A 621 -26.11 19.19 -5.83
N SER A 622 -26.90 18.13 -5.95
CA SER A 622 -26.40 16.82 -6.37
C SER A 622 -27.42 16.13 -7.27
N MET A 623 -26.93 15.48 -8.31
CA MET A 623 -27.69 14.56 -9.14
C MET A 623 -27.09 13.16 -9.06
N TRP A 624 -27.94 12.15 -8.90
CA TRP A 624 -27.57 10.75 -8.96
C TRP A 624 -28.11 10.10 -10.22
N ILE A 625 -27.27 9.34 -10.92
CA ILE A 625 -27.64 8.53 -12.09
C ILE A 625 -27.94 7.11 -11.61
N ARG A 626 -29.12 6.59 -11.94
CA ARG A 626 -29.64 5.30 -11.45
C ARG A 626 -29.47 5.15 -9.93
N PRO A 627 -30.11 6.01 -9.13
CA PRO A 627 -30.14 5.82 -7.68
C PRO A 627 -30.71 4.43 -7.35
N ASP A 628 -30.17 3.79 -6.31
CA ASP A 628 -30.59 2.45 -5.85
C ASP A 628 -30.59 1.38 -6.95
N ASP A 629 -29.63 1.46 -7.89
CA ASP A 629 -29.53 0.60 -9.08
C ASP A 629 -30.77 0.63 -10.00
N GLY A 630 -31.59 1.69 -9.92
CA GLY A 630 -32.85 1.76 -10.66
C GLY A 630 -33.93 0.86 -10.09
N THR A 631 -33.79 0.41 -8.83
CA THR A 631 -34.84 -0.32 -8.12
C THR A 631 -36.10 0.56 -8.04
N PRO A 632 -37.29 0.06 -8.39
CA PRO A 632 -38.49 0.89 -8.38
C PRO A 632 -38.90 1.26 -6.96
N LEU A 633 -39.28 2.51 -6.77
CA LEU A 633 -39.65 3.10 -5.47
C LEU A 633 -41.00 2.59 -4.91
N SER A 634 -41.75 1.80 -5.68
CA SER A 634 -43.04 1.20 -5.31
C SER A 634 -43.24 -0.12 -6.08
N ASN A 635 -44.30 -0.89 -5.77
CA ASN A 635 -44.72 -2.09 -6.52
C ASN A 635 -45.11 -1.83 -8.01
N GLY A 636 -44.74 -0.69 -8.59
CA GLY A 636 -45.06 -0.27 -9.94
C GLY A 636 -43.90 -0.35 -10.93
N LEU A 637 -44.16 0.08 -12.17
CA LEU A 637 -43.26 0.04 -13.32
C LEU A 637 -42.39 1.31 -13.51
N ARG A 638 -42.30 2.16 -12.48
CA ARG A 638 -41.54 3.42 -12.52
C ARG A 638 -40.17 3.21 -11.87
N HIS A 639 -39.13 3.18 -12.69
CA HIS A 639 -37.76 3.00 -12.24
C HIS A 639 -37.04 4.35 -12.22
N PRO A 640 -36.44 4.76 -11.09
CA PRO A 640 -35.73 6.03 -11.04
C PRO A 640 -34.47 5.96 -11.90
N LEU A 641 -34.40 6.84 -12.88
CA LEU A 641 -33.29 6.95 -13.84
C LEU A 641 -32.29 8.00 -13.39
N MET A 642 -32.78 9.14 -12.90
CA MET A 642 -31.97 10.22 -12.32
C MET A 642 -32.73 10.87 -11.16
N ARG A 643 -32.01 11.32 -10.14
CA ARG A 643 -32.56 12.07 -9.01
C ARG A 643 -31.73 13.31 -8.76
N TYR A 644 -32.36 14.47 -8.66
CA TYR A 644 -31.76 15.76 -8.36
C TYR A 644 -32.20 16.16 -6.95
N ARG A 645 -31.27 16.61 -6.11
CA ARG A 645 -31.55 17.28 -4.84
C ARG A 645 -30.75 18.55 -4.76
N LEU A 646 -31.44 19.66 -4.60
CA LEU A 646 -30.83 20.99 -4.54
C LEU A 646 -31.29 21.68 -3.25
N LEU A 647 -30.32 22.20 -2.51
CA LEU A 647 -30.53 23.19 -1.47
C LEU A 647 -30.19 24.56 -2.07
N MET A 648 -31.16 25.47 -2.02
CA MET A 648 -31.10 26.77 -2.64
C MET A 648 -31.32 27.87 -1.61
N ARG A 649 -30.82 29.06 -1.88
CA ARG A 649 -31.00 30.25 -1.04
C ARG A 649 -31.46 31.42 -1.90
N ASP A 650 -32.43 32.18 -1.38
CA ASP A 650 -32.83 33.45 -1.98
C ASP A 650 -31.89 34.60 -1.59
N MET A 651 -32.15 35.79 -2.12
CA MET A 651 -31.34 36.99 -1.83
C MET A 651 -31.50 37.49 -0.38
N ASP A 652 -32.58 37.10 0.30
CA ASP A 652 -32.92 37.51 1.66
C ASP A 652 -32.42 36.49 2.70
N GLY A 653 -31.77 35.41 2.26
CA GLY A 653 -31.15 34.38 3.09
C GLY A 653 -32.06 33.21 3.45
N GLN A 654 -33.29 33.12 2.94
CA GLN A 654 -34.18 31.99 3.23
C GLN A 654 -33.78 30.78 2.38
N GLN A 655 -33.90 29.59 2.98
CA GLN A 655 -33.52 28.33 2.36
C GLN A 655 -34.73 27.61 1.74
N TRP A 656 -34.47 27.01 0.58
CA TRP A 656 -35.43 26.30 -0.24
C TRP A 656 -34.84 24.95 -0.63
N TRP A 657 -35.68 23.92 -0.74
CA TRP A 657 -35.27 22.62 -1.26
C TRP A 657 -36.00 22.33 -2.57
N PHE A 658 -35.30 21.64 -3.47
CA PHE A 658 -35.83 21.14 -4.73
C PHE A 658 -35.46 19.68 -4.85
N GLU A 659 -36.44 18.83 -5.14
CA GLU A 659 -36.23 17.43 -5.48
C GLU A 659 -36.83 17.14 -6.86
N GLY A 660 -36.00 16.61 -7.76
CA GLY A 660 -36.42 16.22 -9.11
C GLY A 660 -36.15 14.75 -9.34
N THR A 661 -37.13 13.99 -9.86
CA THR A 661 -36.91 12.59 -10.23
C THR A 661 -37.34 12.31 -11.66
N LYS A 662 -36.45 11.66 -12.40
CA LYS A 662 -36.66 11.19 -13.76
C LYS A 662 -36.92 9.69 -13.73
N PHE A 663 -37.99 9.24 -14.38
CA PHE A 663 -38.40 7.85 -14.35
C PHE A 663 -38.30 7.19 -15.73
N ALA A 664 -37.79 5.97 -15.77
CA ALA A 664 -37.96 5.04 -16.89
C ALA A 664 -39.26 4.24 -16.71
N ARG A 665 -40.02 4.06 -17.80
CA ARG A 665 -41.24 3.24 -17.85
C ARG A 665 -41.26 2.38 -19.12
N ALA A 666 -41.95 1.24 -19.08
CA ALA A 666 -42.21 0.42 -20.26
C ALA A 666 -43.30 1.07 -21.14
N HIS A 667 -42.96 2.08 -21.94
CA HIS A 667 -43.89 2.77 -22.84
C HIS A 667 -43.22 3.18 -24.17
N ARG A 668 -43.99 3.32 -25.25
CA ARG A 668 -43.50 3.52 -26.64
C ARG A 668 -42.78 4.86 -26.90
N ASP A 669 -42.91 5.83 -25.98
CA ASP A 669 -42.37 7.18 -26.16
C ASP A 669 -41.09 7.36 -25.33
N LEU A 670 -40.00 6.73 -25.78
CA LEU A 670 -38.69 6.70 -25.09
C LEU A 670 -38.08 8.12 -24.99
N LEU A 671 -38.25 8.93 -26.03
CA LEU A 671 -37.64 10.26 -26.16
C LEU A 671 -38.21 11.28 -25.17
N ARG A 672 -39.51 11.21 -24.88
CA ARG A 672 -40.17 12.08 -23.89
C ARG A 672 -39.80 11.69 -22.45
N GLN A 673 -39.67 10.39 -22.17
CA GLN A 673 -39.28 9.88 -20.85
C GLN A 673 -37.83 10.18 -20.50
N THR A 674 -36.93 10.18 -21.48
CA THR A 674 -35.53 10.57 -21.29
C THR A 674 -35.31 12.07 -21.16
N ARG A 675 -36.37 12.90 -21.13
CA ARG A 675 -36.23 14.36 -21.06
C ARG A 675 -37.01 15.00 -19.92
N THR A 676 -38.07 14.37 -19.44
CA THR A 676 -38.99 14.95 -18.45
C THR A 676 -38.56 14.58 -17.02
N LEU A 677 -38.46 15.58 -16.16
CA LEU A 677 -38.13 15.52 -14.74
C LEU A 677 -39.37 15.96 -13.95
N THR A 678 -39.92 15.08 -13.13
CA THR A 678 -40.96 15.48 -12.17
C THR A 678 -40.29 16.18 -11.01
N VAL A 679 -40.77 17.36 -10.64
CA VAL A 679 -40.12 18.24 -9.65
C VAL A 679 -41.07 18.58 -8.51
N GLU A 680 -40.48 18.69 -7.32
CA GLU A 680 -41.13 19.16 -6.10
C GLU A 680 -40.24 20.24 -5.49
N VAL A 681 -40.85 21.36 -5.07
CA VAL A 681 -40.13 22.50 -4.48
C VAL A 681 -40.85 22.96 -3.22
N GLY A 682 -40.09 23.18 -2.15
CA GLY A 682 -40.61 23.66 -0.88
C GLY A 682 -39.62 24.58 -0.17
N ARG A 683 -40.10 25.26 0.88
CA ARG A 683 -39.21 25.95 1.82
C ARG A 683 -38.55 24.93 2.75
N ALA A 684 -37.39 25.29 3.31
CA ALA A 684 -36.74 24.46 4.31
C ALA A 684 -37.72 24.09 5.44
N ASP A 685 -37.73 22.81 5.82
CA ASP A 685 -38.60 22.22 6.85
C ASP A 685 -40.13 22.23 6.56
N GLU A 686 -40.55 22.61 5.35
CA GLU A 686 -41.94 22.53 4.88
C GLU A 686 -42.12 21.44 3.81
N PRO A 687 -43.32 20.81 3.70
CA PRO A 687 -43.63 19.89 2.60
C PRO A 687 -43.62 20.62 1.24
N ALA A 688 -43.65 19.85 0.15
CA ALA A 688 -43.64 20.41 -1.20
C ALA A 688 -44.79 21.40 -1.40
N SER A 689 -44.47 22.64 -1.76
CA SER A 689 -45.44 23.69 -2.04
C SER A 689 -45.76 23.75 -3.54
N PHE A 690 -44.80 23.39 -4.40
CA PHE A 690 -44.96 23.39 -5.85
C PHE A 690 -44.58 22.03 -6.41
N VAL A 691 -45.38 21.55 -7.37
CA VAL A 691 -45.13 20.30 -8.08
C VAL A 691 -45.26 20.54 -9.57
N GLY A 692 -44.42 19.93 -10.39
CA GLY A 692 -44.45 20.15 -11.83
C GLY A 692 -43.60 19.21 -12.65
N GLU A 693 -43.42 19.57 -13.92
CA GLU A 693 -42.53 18.88 -14.84
C GLU A 693 -41.63 19.89 -15.55
N VAL A 694 -40.32 19.62 -15.53
CA VAL A 694 -39.32 20.34 -16.32
C VAL A 694 -38.62 19.39 -17.27
N ALA A 695 -38.15 19.90 -18.41
CA ALA A 695 -37.46 19.08 -19.39
C ALA A 695 -36.28 19.83 -20.02
N VAL A 696 -35.29 19.07 -20.48
CA VAL A 696 -34.18 19.61 -21.30
C VAL A 696 -34.74 19.94 -22.69
N PRO A 697 -34.67 21.20 -23.16
CA PRO A 697 -35.06 21.58 -24.53
C PRO A 697 -34.30 20.76 -25.60
N VAL A 698 -34.92 20.51 -26.76
CA VAL A 698 -34.32 19.64 -27.81
C VAL A 698 -33.06 20.29 -28.39
N ASP A 699 -33.16 21.59 -28.59
CA ASP A 699 -32.17 22.47 -29.22
C ASP A 699 -30.95 22.71 -28.35
N THR A 700 -31.05 22.57 -27.02
CA THR A 700 -29.94 22.78 -26.09
C THR A 700 -29.18 21.51 -25.74
N TYR A 701 -29.74 20.32 -25.96
CA TYR A 701 -29.12 19.04 -25.56
C TYR A 701 -27.71 18.81 -26.15
N LEU A 702 -27.56 18.98 -27.47
CA LEU A 702 -26.28 18.80 -28.15
C LEU A 702 -25.25 19.88 -27.76
N PRO A 703 -25.60 21.19 -27.84
CA PRO A 703 -24.71 22.27 -27.41
C PRO A 703 -24.26 22.17 -25.94
N ASP A 704 -25.17 21.81 -25.03
CA ASP A 704 -24.90 21.87 -23.59
C ASP A 704 -24.21 20.60 -23.08
N GLN A 705 -24.68 19.41 -23.48
CA GLN A 705 -24.23 18.13 -22.89
C GLN A 705 -23.15 17.40 -23.69
N VAL A 706 -22.99 17.69 -24.99
CA VAL A 706 -21.99 17.03 -25.85
C VAL A 706 -20.87 18.00 -26.23
N ASP A 707 -21.21 19.15 -26.82
CA ASP A 707 -20.22 20.15 -27.25
C ASP A 707 -19.71 20.99 -26.08
N GLY A 708 -20.59 21.29 -25.12
CA GLY A 708 -20.32 22.05 -23.90
C GLY A 708 -19.49 21.29 -22.85
N LEU A 709 -19.25 19.99 -23.05
CA LEU A 709 -18.47 19.16 -22.14
C LEU A 709 -17.00 19.60 -22.14
N ARG A 710 -16.53 20.09 -21.00
CA ARG A 710 -15.15 20.53 -20.77
C ARG A 710 -14.45 19.57 -19.81
N ALA A 711 -13.29 19.08 -20.22
CA ALA A 711 -12.40 18.31 -19.35
C ALA A 711 -11.39 19.24 -18.68
N ASN A 712 -10.84 18.80 -17.55
CA ASN A 712 -9.82 19.55 -16.83
C ASN A 712 -8.66 19.94 -17.76
N ARG A 713 -8.36 21.25 -17.83
CA ARG A 713 -7.33 21.81 -18.73
C ARG A 713 -5.90 21.37 -18.40
N ARG A 714 -5.67 20.81 -17.21
CA ARG A 714 -4.38 20.22 -16.82
C ARG A 714 -4.08 18.90 -17.54
N LEU A 715 -5.10 18.24 -18.11
CA LEU A 715 -4.95 17.00 -18.88
C LEU A 715 -4.42 17.28 -20.29
N SER A 716 -3.69 16.33 -20.86
CA SER A 716 -3.27 16.40 -22.27
C SER A 716 -4.47 16.37 -23.21
N ASP A 717 -4.37 16.94 -24.42
CA ASP A 717 -5.48 16.94 -25.41
C ASP A 717 -6.05 15.54 -25.70
N ARG A 718 -5.19 14.51 -25.64
CA ARG A 718 -5.59 13.12 -25.84
C ARG A 718 -6.41 12.60 -24.67
N ASP A 719 -5.98 12.90 -23.46
CA ASP A 719 -6.64 12.46 -22.24
C ASP A 719 -7.95 13.23 -22.03
N GLN A 720 -8.01 14.51 -22.41
CA GLN A 720 -9.26 15.25 -22.48
C GLN A 720 -10.28 14.56 -23.40
N ARG A 721 -9.88 14.15 -24.61
CA ARG A 721 -10.76 13.41 -25.54
C ARG A 721 -11.20 12.06 -24.97
N ARG A 722 -10.29 11.32 -24.33
CA ARG A 722 -10.61 10.04 -23.67
C ARG A 722 -11.57 10.22 -22.52
N ALA A 723 -11.35 11.19 -21.64
CA ALA A 723 -12.24 11.50 -20.52
C ALA A 723 -13.67 11.76 -21.00
N LYS A 724 -13.82 12.58 -22.05
CA LYS A 724 -15.12 12.83 -22.69
C LYS A 724 -15.76 11.55 -23.23
N LEU A 725 -14.99 10.71 -23.95
CA LEU A 725 -15.48 9.45 -24.51
C LEU A 725 -15.90 8.45 -23.41
N ILE A 726 -15.11 8.32 -22.35
CA ILE A 726 -15.40 7.43 -21.22
C ILE A 726 -16.68 7.87 -20.52
N TRP A 727 -16.82 9.17 -20.24
CA TRP A 727 -18.05 9.73 -19.68
C TRP A 727 -19.26 9.44 -20.56
N LEU A 728 -19.19 9.77 -21.87
CA LEU A 728 -20.30 9.54 -22.78
C LEU A 728 -20.65 8.04 -22.86
N ALA A 729 -19.65 7.16 -22.96
CA ALA A 729 -19.89 5.72 -23.01
C ALA A 729 -20.53 5.20 -21.72
N TRP A 730 -20.00 5.60 -20.56
CA TRP A 730 -20.50 5.19 -19.25
C TRP A 730 -21.92 5.72 -18.99
N PHE A 731 -22.17 7.00 -19.27
CA PHE A 731 -23.47 7.63 -19.07
C PHE A 731 -24.55 6.97 -19.93
N ASN A 732 -24.26 6.78 -21.22
CA ASN A 732 -25.18 6.10 -22.14
C ASN A 732 -25.41 4.64 -21.73
N PHE A 733 -24.39 3.94 -21.25
CA PHE A 733 -24.54 2.57 -20.73
C PHE A 733 -25.44 2.52 -19.49
N GLN A 734 -25.23 3.40 -18.51
CA GLN A 734 -26.07 3.44 -17.30
C GLN A 734 -27.51 3.80 -17.64
N VAL A 735 -27.72 4.87 -18.40
CA VAL A 735 -29.07 5.29 -18.81
C VAL A 735 -29.77 4.20 -19.64
N GLY A 736 -29.04 3.58 -20.57
CA GLY A 736 -29.54 2.47 -21.39
C GLY A 736 -29.98 1.26 -20.54
N ARG A 737 -29.19 0.86 -19.54
CA ARG A 737 -29.60 -0.19 -18.58
C ARG A 737 -30.89 0.18 -17.85
N GLY A 738 -30.98 1.40 -17.33
CA GLY A 738 -32.17 1.87 -16.62
C GLY A 738 -33.44 1.93 -17.48
N LEU A 739 -33.31 2.12 -18.80
CA LEU A 739 -34.43 2.08 -19.74
C LEU A 739 -34.86 0.66 -20.13
N LEU A 740 -33.92 -0.30 -20.17
CA LEU A 740 -34.19 -1.70 -20.53
C LEU A 740 -34.74 -2.53 -19.37
N GLU A 741 -34.34 -2.24 -18.13
CA GLU A 741 -34.78 -2.98 -16.93
C GLU A 741 -36.31 -3.04 -16.74
N PRO A 742 -37.10 -1.97 -16.92
CA PRO A 742 -38.56 -2.04 -16.87
C PRO A 742 -39.15 -3.01 -17.89
N GLN A 743 -38.57 -3.10 -19.09
CA GLN A 743 -39.05 -4.00 -20.15
C GLN A 743 -38.73 -5.45 -19.81
N LEU A 744 -37.51 -5.72 -19.36
CA LEU A 744 -37.09 -7.05 -18.89
C LEU A 744 -37.97 -7.52 -17.73
N ARG A 745 -38.35 -6.62 -16.83
CA ARG A 745 -39.23 -6.94 -15.71
C ARG A 745 -40.65 -7.28 -16.15
N VAL A 746 -41.22 -6.49 -17.06
CA VAL A 746 -42.53 -6.80 -17.69
C VAL A 746 -42.48 -8.14 -18.40
N VAL A 747 -41.38 -8.44 -19.10
CA VAL A 747 -41.14 -9.75 -19.75
C VAL A 747 -41.08 -10.86 -18.70
N THR A 748 -40.30 -10.72 -17.62
CA THR A 748 -40.24 -11.75 -16.56
C THR A 748 -41.57 -11.94 -15.82
N ASP A 749 -42.35 -10.88 -15.64
CA ASP A 749 -43.68 -10.94 -15.03
C ASP A 749 -44.71 -11.56 -16.00
N LEU A 750 -44.61 -11.29 -17.31
CA LEU A 750 -45.42 -11.95 -18.37
C LEU A 750 -45.10 -13.43 -18.53
N PHE A 751 -43.84 -13.83 -18.31
CA PHE A 751 -43.40 -15.22 -18.40
C PHE A 751 -43.52 -16.00 -17.08
N ASP A 752 -44.10 -15.40 -16.03
CA ASP A 752 -44.46 -16.01 -14.73
C ASP A 752 -43.37 -16.94 -14.14
N LEU A 753 -42.11 -16.48 -14.17
CA LEU A 753 -40.96 -17.18 -13.55
C LEU A 753 -40.90 -16.99 -12.01
N ARG A 754 -41.99 -16.50 -11.39
CA ARG A 754 -42.09 -16.23 -9.94
C ARG A 754 -43.22 -16.99 -9.25
N ARG A 755 -43.61 -18.17 -9.74
CA ARG A 755 -44.24 -19.17 -8.87
C ARG A 755 -43.18 -20.04 -8.19
N GLY A 756 -42.87 -19.71 -6.94
CA GLY A 756 -42.18 -20.64 -6.04
C GLY A 756 -41.33 -20.01 -4.96
N ALA A 757 -41.90 -19.17 -4.09
CA ALA A 757 -41.38 -18.96 -2.72
C ALA A 757 -42.35 -18.08 -1.91
N THR A 758 -43.46 -18.66 -1.45
CA THR A 758 -43.92 -18.50 -0.05
C THR A 758 -45.05 -19.49 0.22
N SER A 759 -44.85 -20.20 1.32
CA SER A 759 -45.56 -21.35 1.84
C SER A 759 -47.06 -21.13 2.03
N LYS A 760 -47.86 -22.14 1.64
CA LYS A 760 -49.09 -22.51 2.35
C LYS A 760 -48.69 -23.05 3.72
N GLU A 761 -48.62 -22.18 4.71
CA GLU A 761 -48.80 -22.53 6.12
C GLU A 761 -49.96 -21.67 6.64
N GLN A 762 -51.16 -22.21 6.50
CA GLN A 762 -52.28 -22.01 7.42
C GLN A 762 -53.35 -23.05 7.08
N HIS A 763 -53.58 -23.93 8.06
CA HIS A 763 -54.51 -25.08 8.16
C HIS A 763 -53.93 -26.43 7.75
#